data_AF-A0A8S4GGR3-F1
#
_entry.id   AF-A0A8S4GGR3-F1
#
_cell.length_a   1.000
_cell.length_b   1.000
_cell.length_c   1.000
_cell.angle_alpha   90.00
_cell.angle_beta   90.00
_cell.angle_gamma   90.00
#
_symmetry.space_group_name_H-M   'P 1'
#
loop_
_entity.id
_entity.type
_entity.pdbx_description
1 polymer ?
#
loop_
_entity_poly.entity_id
_entity_poly.type
_entity_poly.pdbx_seq_one_letter_code
_entity_poly.pdbx_strand_id
1 'polypeptide(L)'
;MIWQWCEERKIWLFASYINTNDNKDADEESRKTINPDIEMSLSEEAFTKIFHRLGQPEIDLFASRTNAKCDTYPTVSTGQGAYPGCSEALRLALIRRGTPEAALNLTIASLAKNTLKQYNVSFKLWWTFCRDNNLNSYEPSISDVILFLTEQFDKGSAYGTLNSHRSALSLLLGGEVSADVRIKRLLKGAFKLRPSVPKYTSTWDPQVVLNNISNWPSNKDLSLEQLTKKLVILLALCTAHRVQTLSLIKLNNIKSDANGIKIIISDLIKTSAPGRDQPVLVLPYYNENKSICPATVIEQYLTSTKELRPTDVNNLILTWKRPHRAASAQSISRWIKQVLADSGVDTTVFGAHSTRHASTSAASSAGISLDVIRRTASWTKTSETFARFYKRPISDETDFAKSILEDHPHNDFCNLLGEDPSNMRRGEDLHLQLCNRWNDTLTHGLKTLKKEIKEKYLLPDNCKALAAPILNEEVKIAVNDPALKRDRILAANQQQLGIALTAVGQALGLALKDKNPTMIEKLSDAGRLLCDLHHQQTVSRQRLITNGLNKITKEGLKDAPRDEYLFGENLSERWKNYRNLGKSASEMKAYQQRPAPARTISLPQRPGNFRGPPQASPRPQMKPSVGRQNQFNQQYRPQSFNFKQGPPRRGNHFNRTRQRY
;
A
#
# COMPACT_ATOMS: atom_id res chain seq x y z
N MET A 1 48.76 -39.15 -12.11
CA MET A 1 48.53 -39.84 -13.40
C MET A 1 49.60 -39.54 -14.45
N ILE A 2 50.02 -38.28 -14.71
CA ILE A 2 51.09 -38.01 -15.70
C ILE A 2 52.50 -38.39 -15.23
N TRP A 3 52.79 -38.21 -13.93
CA TRP A 3 54.13 -38.46 -13.38
C TRP A 3 54.51 -39.96 -13.43
N GLN A 4 53.59 -40.85 -13.05
CA GLN A 4 53.77 -42.31 -13.14
C GLN A 4 53.90 -42.79 -14.60
N TRP A 5 53.10 -42.24 -15.51
CA TRP A 5 53.18 -42.58 -16.94
C TRP A 5 54.54 -42.19 -17.56
N CYS A 6 55.09 -41.04 -17.15
CA CYS A 6 56.41 -40.56 -17.56
C CYS A 6 57.55 -41.37 -16.93
N GLU A 7 57.42 -41.76 -15.65
CA GLU A 7 58.38 -42.61 -14.93
C GLU A 7 58.52 -43.99 -15.59
N GLU A 8 57.40 -44.64 -15.92
CA GLU A 8 57.38 -45.93 -16.63
C GLU A 8 58.06 -45.87 -18.02
N ARG A 9 57.98 -44.72 -18.68
CA ARG A 9 58.51 -44.51 -20.04
C ARG A 9 59.87 -43.81 -20.07
N LYS A 10 60.49 -43.59 -18.90
CA LYS A 10 61.75 -42.85 -18.73
C LYS A 10 61.73 -41.45 -19.39
N ILE A 11 60.58 -40.79 -19.36
CA ILE A 11 60.40 -39.42 -19.85
C ILE A 11 60.58 -38.45 -18.69
N TRP A 12 61.56 -37.55 -18.80
CA TRP A 12 61.80 -36.53 -17.79
C TRP A 12 60.96 -35.28 -18.06
N LEU A 13 60.10 -34.92 -17.10
CA LEU A 13 59.33 -33.68 -17.12
C LEU A 13 60.01 -32.65 -16.23
N PHE A 14 60.16 -31.42 -16.73
CA PHE A 14 60.55 -30.27 -15.91
C PHE A 14 59.53 -29.15 -16.12
N ALA A 15 59.14 -28.48 -15.04
CA ALA A 15 58.30 -27.31 -15.12
C ALA A 15 59.15 -26.12 -15.58
N SER A 16 58.92 -25.65 -16.79
CA SER A 16 59.48 -24.39 -17.29
C SER A 16 58.54 -23.26 -16.85
N TYR A 17 59.07 -22.33 -16.05
CA TYR A 17 58.42 -21.07 -15.77
C TYR A 17 58.80 -20.08 -16.86
N ILE A 18 57.83 -19.61 -17.62
CA ILE A 18 57.99 -18.46 -18.53
C ILE A 18 57.61 -17.22 -17.73
N ASN A 19 58.52 -16.26 -17.63
CA ASN A 19 58.23 -15.00 -16.96
C ASN A 19 57.05 -14.32 -17.66
N THR A 20 56.10 -13.77 -16.90
CA THR A 20 54.91 -13.10 -17.44
C THR A 20 55.25 -12.04 -18.49
N ASN A 21 56.39 -11.36 -18.36
CA ASN A 21 56.86 -10.38 -19.34
C ASN A 21 57.25 -10.98 -20.70
N ASP A 22 57.59 -12.27 -20.74
CA ASP A 22 58.02 -13.00 -21.93
C ASP A 22 56.89 -13.86 -22.53
N ASN A 23 55.76 -13.99 -21.81
CA ASN A 23 54.57 -14.73 -22.26
C ASN A 23 53.64 -13.88 -23.16
N LYS A 24 54.24 -13.03 -24.00
CA LYS A 24 53.52 -12.00 -24.76
C LYS A 24 52.57 -12.62 -25.79
N ASP A 25 53.01 -13.66 -26.50
CA ASP A 25 52.23 -14.26 -27.58
C ASP A 25 50.99 -14.99 -27.04
N ALA A 26 51.11 -15.75 -25.94
CA ALA A 26 49.96 -16.44 -25.35
C ALA A 26 48.98 -15.46 -24.66
N ASP A 27 49.50 -14.40 -24.01
CA ASP A 27 48.67 -13.36 -23.38
C ASP A 27 47.94 -12.52 -24.44
N GLU A 28 48.60 -12.17 -25.55
CA GLU A 28 48.02 -11.44 -26.66
C GLU A 28 46.95 -12.26 -27.41
N GLU A 29 47.21 -13.54 -27.70
CA GLU A 29 46.24 -14.42 -28.36
C GLU A 29 45.05 -14.78 -27.46
N SER A 30 45.24 -14.88 -26.13
CA SER A 30 44.12 -15.06 -25.18
C SER A 30 43.13 -13.88 -25.18
N ARG A 31 43.56 -12.71 -25.66
CA ARG A 31 42.79 -11.45 -25.65
C ARG A 31 42.19 -11.09 -27.01
N LYS A 32 42.64 -11.73 -28.11
CA LYS A 32 42.25 -11.33 -29.47
C LYS A 32 40.86 -11.82 -29.90
N THR A 33 40.36 -12.95 -29.41
CA THR A 33 38.96 -13.35 -29.56
C THR A 33 38.67 -14.55 -28.66
N ILE A 34 37.63 -14.50 -27.82
CA ILE A 34 36.66 -15.59 -27.63
C ILE A 34 35.60 -15.15 -26.60
N ASN A 35 34.36 -15.14 -27.08
CA ASN A 35 33.13 -15.19 -26.31
C ASN A 35 33.25 -16.28 -25.21
N PRO A 36 32.99 -16.01 -23.91
CA PRO A 36 33.12 -17.02 -22.85
C PRO A 36 32.22 -18.27 -23.04
N ASP A 37 31.31 -18.26 -24.02
CA ASP A 37 30.48 -19.39 -24.43
C ASP A 37 31.08 -20.27 -25.57
N ILE A 38 32.27 -19.99 -26.09
CA ILE A 38 32.93 -20.87 -27.09
C ILE A 38 33.91 -21.79 -26.36
N GLU A 39 33.56 -23.07 -26.30
CA GLU A 39 34.42 -24.13 -25.79
C GLU A 39 35.75 -24.16 -26.57
N MET A 40 36.88 -24.02 -25.88
CA MET A 40 38.20 -24.09 -26.50
C MET A 40 38.55 -25.54 -26.84
N SER A 41 38.90 -25.81 -28.10
CA SER A 41 39.50 -27.07 -28.54
C SER A 41 40.72 -26.80 -29.40
N LEU A 42 41.65 -27.76 -29.48
CA LEU A 42 42.71 -27.71 -30.50
C LEU A 42 42.09 -27.56 -31.89
N SER A 43 42.74 -26.85 -32.81
CA SER A 43 42.30 -26.81 -34.20
C SER A 43 42.48 -28.20 -34.85
N GLU A 44 41.70 -28.51 -35.89
CA GLU A 44 41.80 -29.79 -36.60
C GLU A 44 43.22 -30.03 -37.13
N GLU A 45 43.82 -28.96 -37.66
CA GLU A 45 45.17 -29.00 -38.23
C GLU A 45 46.23 -29.26 -37.15
N ALA A 46 46.14 -28.59 -35.99
CA ALA A 46 47.07 -28.82 -34.88
C ALA A 46 46.92 -30.23 -34.30
N PHE A 47 45.68 -30.70 -34.13
CA PHE A 47 45.40 -32.05 -33.65
C PHE A 47 45.96 -33.11 -34.60
N THR A 48 45.77 -32.94 -35.91
CA THR A 48 46.30 -33.84 -36.94
C THR A 48 47.84 -33.87 -36.95
N LYS A 49 48.50 -32.71 -36.78
CA LYS A 49 49.97 -32.63 -36.65
C LYS A 49 50.48 -33.38 -35.42
N ILE A 50 49.76 -33.29 -34.29
CA ILE A 50 50.09 -34.01 -33.06
C ILE A 50 49.90 -35.52 -33.26
N PHE A 51 48.76 -35.94 -33.82
CA PHE A 51 48.46 -37.34 -34.17
C PHE A 51 49.56 -37.97 -35.02
N HIS A 52 50.00 -37.30 -36.09
CA HIS A 52 51.05 -37.84 -36.97
C HIS A 52 52.42 -37.96 -36.31
N ARG A 53 52.71 -37.12 -35.31
CA ARG A 53 54.04 -37.06 -34.69
C ARG A 53 54.15 -37.91 -33.43
N LEU A 54 53.07 -38.05 -32.67
CA LEU A 54 53.08 -38.67 -31.34
C LEU A 54 52.12 -39.87 -31.24
N GLY A 55 51.36 -40.17 -32.29
CA GLY A 55 50.33 -41.21 -32.30
C GLY A 55 48.96 -40.70 -31.82
N GLN A 56 47.93 -41.53 -31.99
CA GLN A 56 46.56 -41.18 -31.57
C GLN A 56 46.47 -41.14 -30.05
N PRO A 57 46.03 -40.03 -29.44
CA PRO A 57 45.72 -40.01 -28.02
C PRO A 57 44.53 -40.93 -27.72
N GLU A 58 44.64 -41.76 -26.69
CA GLU A 58 43.51 -42.60 -26.23
C GLU A 58 42.41 -41.76 -25.55
N ILE A 59 42.77 -40.59 -25.01
CA ILE A 59 41.85 -39.67 -24.33
C ILE A 59 42.10 -38.20 -24.72
N ASP A 60 41.04 -37.47 -25.06
CA ASP A 60 41.10 -36.03 -25.37
C ASP A 60 40.76 -35.20 -24.12
N LEU A 61 41.77 -34.80 -23.35
CA LEU A 61 41.59 -34.12 -22.06
C LEU A 61 41.07 -32.68 -22.16
N PHE A 62 41.04 -32.10 -23.35
CA PHE A 62 40.67 -30.70 -23.57
C PHE A 62 39.31 -30.54 -24.26
N ALA A 63 38.60 -31.65 -24.48
CA ALA A 63 37.35 -31.68 -25.23
C ALA A 63 36.07 -31.75 -24.38
N SER A 64 35.00 -31.24 -24.97
CA SER A 64 33.60 -31.39 -24.60
C SER A 64 32.90 -32.40 -25.52
N ARG A 65 31.61 -32.65 -25.28
CA ARG A 65 30.79 -33.52 -26.15
C ARG A 65 30.72 -33.03 -27.60
N THR A 66 30.84 -31.73 -27.82
CA THR A 66 30.62 -31.08 -29.11
C THR A 66 31.90 -30.86 -29.93
N ASN A 67 33.08 -31.00 -29.31
CA ASN A 67 34.36 -30.75 -29.98
C ASN A 67 35.42 -31.85 -29.76
N ALA A 68 35.03 -33.01 -29.22
CA ALA A 68 35.93 -34.15 -29.00
C ALA A 68 36.49 -34.72 -30.30
N LYS A 69 37.79 -35.01 -30.26
CA LYS A 69 38.54 -35.59 -31.39
C LYS A 69 39.05 -37.00 -31.13
N CYS A 70 38.81 -37.51 -29.92
CA CYS A 70 39.01 -38.91 -29.54
C CYS A 70 37.69 -39.51 -29.03
N ASP A 71 37.53 -40.83 -29.16
CA ASP A 71 36.34 -41.55 -28.68
C ASP A 71 36.18 -41.46 -27.16
N THR A 72 37.29 -41.37 -26.42
CA THR A 72 37.31 -41.15 -24.97
C THR A 72 37.73 -39.71 -24.68
N TYR A 73 36.96 -39.01 -23.85
CA TYR A 73 37.28 -37.66 -23.37
C TYR A 73 36.65 -37.45 -22.00
N PRO A 74 37.25 -36.67 -21.09
CA PRO A 74 36.65 -36.37 -19.80
C PRO A 74 35.52 -35.35 -20.01
N THR A 75 34.29 -35.83 -20.03
CA THR A 75 33.14 -34.94 -19.80
C THR A 75 33.19 -34.49 -18.35
N VAL A 76 33.15 -33.18 -18.08
CA VAL A 76 32.63 -32.73 -16.78
C VAL A 76 31.22 -33.31 -16.73
N SER A 77 31.00 -34.28 -15.83
CA SER A 77 29.65 -34.76 -15.59
C SER A 77 28.79 -33.53 -15.35
N THR A 78 27.78 -33.31 -16.17
CA THR A 78 26.66 -32.42 -15.84
C THR A 78 25.86 -32.95 -14.64
N GLY A 79 26.38 -33.95 -13.92
CA GLY A 79 26.09 -34.19 -12.53
C GLY A 79 26.29 -32.88 -11.77
N GLN A 80 25.16 -32.30 -11.34
CA GLN A 80 25.15 -31.10 -10.53
C GLN A 80 26.21 -31.19 -9.44
N GLY A 81 27.19 -30.29 -9.49
CA GLY A 81 28.06 -30.05 -8.34
C GLY A 81 27.19 -29.79 -7.11
N ALA A 82 27.74 -30.08 -5.93
CA ALA A 82 27.06 -29.81 -4.67
C ALA A 82 26.50 -28.37 -4.66
N TYR A 83 25.34 -28.17 -4.02
CA TYR A 83 24.68 -26.88 -3.96
C TYR A 83 25.68 -25.78 -3.53
N PRO A 84 25.97 -24.78 -4.39
CA PRO A 84 27.07 -23.83 -4.17
C PRO A 84 26.75 -22.76 -3.11
N GLY A 85 25.56 -22.81 -2.50
CA GLY A 85 25.06 -21.78 -1.61
C GLY A 85 24.25 -20.70 -2.35
N CYS A 86 23.36 -20.02 -1.63
CA CYS A 86 22.37 -19.13 -2.23
C CYS A 86 22.97 -17.96 -3.01
N SER A 87 23.97 -17.30 -2.44
CA SER A 87 24.62 -16.16 -3.10
C SER A 87 25.32 -16.59 -4.38
N GLU A 88 26.08 -17.69 -4.34
CA GLU A 88 26.83 -18.16 -5.50
C GLU A 88 25.92 -18.74 -6.58
N ALA A 89 24.86 -19.46 -6.18
CA ALA A 89 23.80 -19.88 -7.07
C ALA A 89 23.20 -18.70 -7.86
N LEU A 90 22.93 -17.59 -7.18
CA LEU A 90 22.42 -16.36 -7.82
C LEU A 90 23.46 -15.67 -8.69
N ARG A 91 24.73 -15.62 -8.28
CA ARG A 91 25.82 -15.06 -9.11
C ARG A 91 25.91 -15.80 -10.43
N LEU A 92 26.00 -17.13 -10.40
CA LEU A 92 26.05 -17.97 -11.59
C LEU A 92 24.81 -17.79 -12.47
N ALA A 93 23.62 -17.72 -11.87
CA ALA A 93 22.39 -17.46 -12.61
C ALA A 93 22.33 -16.06 -13.26
N LEU A 94 22.94 -15.05 -12.65
CA LEU A 94 23.02 -13.70 -13.21
C LEU A 94 24.05 -13.62 -14.34
N ILE A 95 25.21 -14.25 -14.17
CA ILE A 95 26.25 -14.36 -15.21
C ILE A 95 25.68 -15.04 -16.45
N ARG A 96 25.02 -16.19 -16.29
CA ARG A 96 24.34 -16.92 -17.40
C ARG A 96 23.28 -16.10 -18.13
N ARG A 97 22.73 -15.06 -17.49
CA ARG A 97 21.76 -14.14 -18.09
C ARG A 97 22.40 -12.87 -18.65
N GLY A 98 23.73 -12.83 -18.77
CA GLY A 98 24.47 -11.70 -19.32
C GLY A 98 24.64 -10.52 -18.37
N THR A 99 24.49 -10.72 -17.05
CA THR A 99 24.81 -9.66 -16.08
C THR A 99 26.33 -9.53 -15.97
N PRO A 100 26.93 -8.33 -16.22
CA PRO A 100 28.37 -8.15 -16.10
C PRO A 100 28.86 -8.42 -14.67
N GLU A 101 30.05 -9.02 -14.52
CA GLU A 101 30.61 -9.38 -13.22
C GLU A 101 30.70 -8.20 -12.25
N ALA A 102 31.09 -7.03 -12.78
CA ALA A 102 31.19 -5.78 -12.02
C ALA A 102 29.84 -5.35 -11.39
N ALA A 103 28.71 -5.77 -11.95
CA ALA A 103 27.37 -5.42 -11.48
C ALA A 103 26.75 -6.47 -10.52
N LEU A 104 27.39 -7.63 -10.32
CA LEU A 104 26.80 -8.74 -9.56
C LEU A 104 26.53 -8.38 -8.10
N ASN A 105 27.51 -7.77 -7.43
CA ASN A 105 27.39 -7.40 -6.02
C ASN A 105 26.26 -6.40 -5.79
N LEU A 106 26.13 -5.41 -6.69
CA LEU A 106 25.05 -4.42 -6.64
C LEU A 106 23.69 -5.08 -6.90
N THR A 107 23.61 -5.99 -7.86
CA THR A 107 22.38 -6.71 -8.20
C THR A 107 21.91 -7.58 -7.04
N ILE A 108 22.83 -8.31 -6.39
CA ILE A 108 22.51 -9.15 -5.22
C ILE A 108 22.12 -8.29 -4.00
N ALA A 109 22.70 -7.10 -3.85
CA ALA A 109 22.35 -6.17 -2.78
C ALA A 109 20.89 -5.66 -2.85
N SER A 110 20.19 -5.85 -3.98
CA SER A 110 18.75 -5.59 -4.09
C SER A 110 17.89 -6.49 -3.16
N LEU A 111 18.45 -7.59 -2.67
CA LEU A 111 17.77 -8.55 -1.81
C LEU A 111 18.18 -8.37 -0.35
N ALA A 112 17.19 -8.26 0.55
CA ALA A 112 17.47 -8.26 1.97
C ALA A 112 18.11 -9.59 2.42
N LYS A 113 19.02 -9.54 3.41
CA LYS A 113 19.67 -10.73 3.99
C LYS A 113 18.66 -11.82 4.41
N ASN A 114 17.51 -11.43 4.96
CA ASN A 114 16.45 -12.38 5.33
C ASN A 114 15.79 -13.03 4.11
N THR A 115 15.62 -12.30 3.00
CA THR A 115 15.13 -12.85 1.74
C THR A 115 16.11 -13.90 1.20
N LEU A 116 17.41 -13.61 1.22
CA LEU A 116 18.44 -14.58 0.81
C LEU A 116 18.41 -15.85 1.68
N LYS A 117 18.27 -15.71 3.00
CA LYS A 117 18.11 -16.85 3.92
C LYS A 117 16.84 -17.67 3.62
N GLN A 118 15.73 -17.00 3.32
CA GLN A 118 14.48 -17.68 2.96
C GLN A 118 14.59 -18.40 1.60
N TYR A 119 15.22 -17.75 0.61
CA TYR A 119 15.39 -18.33 -0.72
C TYR A 119 16.41 -19.48 -0.73
N ASN A 120 17.43 -19.43 0.14
CA ASN A 120 18.37 -20.52 0.35
C ASN A 120 17.69 -21.86 0.65
N VAL A 121 16.59 -21.85 1.41
CA VAL A 121 15.78 -23.07 1.65
C VAL A 121 15.19 -23.60 0.34
N SER A 122 14.62 -22.71 -0.46
CA SER A 122 14.01 -23.06 -1.75
C SER A 122 15.06 -23.61 -2.72
N PHE A 123 16.24 -22.99 -2.79
CA PHE A 123 17.32 -23.43 -3.65
C PHE A 123 17.91 -24.77 -3.22
N LYS A 124 18.11 -25.01 -1.92
CA LYS A 124 18.54 -26.33 -1.45
C LYS A 124 17.59 -27.45 -1.88
N LEU A 125 16.28 -27.22 -1.70
CA LEU A 125 15.25 -28.18 -2.11
C LEU A 125 15.23 -28.36 -3.63
N TRP A 126 15.34 -27.27 -4.38
CA TRP A 126 15.40 -27.31 -5.85
C TRP A 126 16.62 -28.07 -6.38
N TRP A 127 17.80 -27.83 -5.82
CA TRP A 127 19.02 -28.57 -6.19
C TRP A 127 18.88 -30.06 -5.88
N THR A 128 18.33 -30.39 -4.72
CA THR A 128 18.06 -31.78 -4.34
C THR A 128 17.11 -32.42 -5.36
N PHE A 129 16.00 -31.76 -5.66
CA PHE A 129 15.03 -32.19 -6.67
C PHE A 129 15.68 -32.42 -8.04
N CYS A 130 16.46 -31.45 -8.52
CA CYS A 130 17.07 -31.55 -9.83
C CYS A 130 18.13 -32.66 -9.89
N ARG A 131 18.94 -32.83 -8.84
CA ARG A 131 19.88 -33.96 -8.74
C ARG A 131 19.13 -35.29 -8.77
N ASP A 132 18.07 -35.42 -7.98
CA ASP A 132 17.33 -36.68 -7.86
C ASP A 132 16.55 -37.02 -9.16
N ASN A 133 16.28 -36.02 -10.01
CA ASN A 133 15.62 -36.17 -11.32
C ASN A 133 16.55 -36.01 -12.53
N ASN A 134 17.88 -35.95 -12.33
CA ASN A 134 18.89 -35.73 -13.39
C ASN A 134 18.63 -34.50 -14.29
N LEU A 135 18.18 -33.39 -13.70
CA LEU A 135 17.88 -32.13 -14.39
C LEU A 135 19.03 -31.12 -14.26
N ASN A 136 19.09 -30.14 -15.16
CA ASN A 136 19.94 -28.95 -14.99
C ASN A 136 19.25 -27.93 -14.05
N SER A 137 19.90 -27.54 -12.95
CA SER A 137 19.36 -26.59 -11.96
C SER A 137 19.07 -25.19 -12.49
N TYR A 138 19.62 -24.83 -13.66
CA TYR A 138 19.53 -23.50 -14.24
C TYR A 138 18.72 -23.45 -15.54
N GLU A 139 18.54 -24.60 -16.21
CA GLU A 139 17.82 -24.72 -17.48
C GLU A 139 16.70 -25.77 -17.39
N PRO A 140 15.80 -25.72 -16.39
CA PRO A 140 14.67 -26.61 -16.32
C PRO A 140 13.58 -26.19 -17.32
N SER A 141 12.72 -27.14 -17.70
CA SER A 141 11.45 -26.82 -18.31
C SER A 141 10.46 -26.27 -17.27
N ILE A 142 9.42 -25.57 -17.73
CA ILE A 142 8.31 -25.17 -16.83
C ILE A 142 7.61 -26.40 -16.22
N SER A 143 7.58 -27.52 -16.94
CA SER A 143 7.01 -28.77 -16.42
C SER A 143 7.79 -29.26 -15.19
N ASP A 144 9.11 -29.15 -15.19
CA ASP A 144 9.95 -29.53 -14.05
C ASP A 144 9.70 -28.65 -12.83
N VAL A 145 9.51 -27.34 -13.05
CA VAL A 145 9.14 -26.41 -11.96
C VAL A 145 7.76 -26.77 -11.39
N ILE A 146 6.81 -27.16 -12.23
CA ILE A 146 5.48 -27.62 -11.79
C ILE A 146 5.60 -28.90 -10.97
N LEU A 147 6.40 -29.87 -11.42
CA LEU A 147 6.64 -31.12 -10.70
C LEU A 147 7.27 -30.83 -9.32
N PHE A 148 8.29 -30.00 -9.26
CA PHE A 148 8.89 -29.59 -7.99
C PHE A 148 7.88 -28.94 -7.03
N LEU A 149 7.09 -27.97 -7.51
CA LEU A 149 6.09 -27.31 -6.67
C LEU A 149 4.99 -28.27 -6.21
N THR A 150 4.65 -29.26 -7.04
CA THR A 150 3.69 -30.32 -6.70
C THR A 150 4.25 -31.22 -5.60
N GLU A 151 5.50 -31.66 -5.74
CA GLU A 151 6.18 -32.45 -4.70
C GLU A 151 6.24 -31.69 -3.37
N GLN A 152 6.53 -30.38 -3.39
CA GLN A 152 6.52 -29.58 -2.16
C GLN A 152 5.12 -29.47 -1.55
N PHE A 153 4.06 -29.44 -2.37
CA PHE A 153 2.67 -29.42 -1.91
C PHE A 153 2.30 -30.76 -1.24
N ASP A 154 2.70 -31.87 -1.83
CA ASP A 154 2.48 -33.24 -1.34
C ASP A 154 3.23 -33.46 -0.02
N LYS A 155 4.42 -32.89 0.12
CA LYS A 155 5.19 -32.82 1.37
C LYS A 155 4.57 -31.90 2.44
N GLY A 156 3.40 -31.30 2.18
CA GLY A 156 2.64 -30.53 3.17
C GLY A 156 2.82 -29.01 3.08
N SER A 157 3.54 -28.47 2.08
CA SER A 157 3.71 -27.02 1.95
C SER A 157 2.39 -26.30 1.70
N ALA A 158 2.11 -25.25 2.49
CA ALA A 158 0.97 -24.37 2.26
C ALA A 158 1.19 -23.43 1.07
N TYR A 159 0.12 -22.81 0.57
CA TYR A 159 0.15 -21.84 -0.53
C TYR A 159 1.26 -20.77 -0.36
N GLY A 160 1.41 -20.21 0.85
CA GLY A 160 2.41 -19.18 1.12
C GLY A 160 3.86 -19.67 0.90
N THR A 161 4.15 -20.91 1.32
CA THR A 161 5.46 -21.55 1.14
C THR A 161 5.72 -21.84 -0.34
N LEU A 162 4.74 -22.39 -1.05
CA LEU A 162 4.85 -22.64 -2.50
C LEU A 162 5.06 -21.35 -3.29
N ASN A 163 4.35 -20.28 -2.94
CA ASN A 163 4.54 -18.99 -3.59
C ASN A 163 5.94 -18.41 -3.29
N SER A 164 6.52 -18.69 -2.12
CA SER A 164 7.92 -18.36 -1.81
C SER A 164 8.88 -19.16 -2.69
N HIS A 165 8.67 -20.46 -2.86
CA HIS A 165 9.48 -21.31 -3.75
C HIS A 165 9.42 -20.81 -5.19
N ARG A 166 8.22 -20.53 -5.72
CA ARG A 166 8.01 -19.93 -7.05
C ARG A 166 8.79 -18.61 -7.20
N SER A 167 8.74 -17.75 -6.19
CA SER A 167 9.41 -16.43 -6.24
C SER A 167 10.94 -16.57 -6.21
N ALA A 168 11.46 -17.52 -5.42
CA ALA A 168 12.88 -17.84 -5.40
C ALA A 168 13.33 -18.39 -6.76
N LEU A 169 12.61 -19.37 -7.31
CA LEU A 169 12.92 -19.96 -8.61
C LEU A 169 12.81 -18.96 -9.76
N SER A 170 11.86 -18.03 -9.73
CA SER A 170 11.80 -16.98 -10.74
C SER A 170 13.01 -16.05 -10.69
N LEU A 171 13.58 -15.81 -9.52
CA LEU A 171 14.83 -15.06 -9.41
C LEU A 171 16.02 -15.85 -9.99
N LEU A 172 16.07 -17.16 -9.73
CA LEU A 172 17.14 -18.06 -10.19
C LEU A 172 17.08 -18.30 -11.71
N LEU A 173 15.90 -18.69 -12.21
CA LEU A 173 15.70 -19.18 -13.58
C LEU A 173 15.29 -18.06 -14.55
N GLY A 174 14.66 -16.99 -14.05
CA GLY A 174 14.14 -15.90 -14.87
C GLY A 174 12.64 -15.60 -14.66
N GLY A 175 12.20 -14.48 -15.23
CA GLY A 175 10.84 -13.95 -15.05
C GLY A 175 9.72 -14.83 -15.59
N GLU A 176 10.02 -15.71 -16.54
CA GLU A 176 9.04 -16.57 -17.22
C GLU A 176 8.30 -17.51 -16.25
N VAL A 177 9.00 -18.02 -15.24
CA VAL A 177 8.43 -18.87 -14.18
C VAL A 177 7.27 -18.18 -13.44
N SER A 178 7.40 -16.88 -13.18
CA SER A 178 6.34 -16.12 -12.51
C SER A 178 5.18 -15.77 -13.44
N ALA A 179 5.46 -15.63 -14.73
CA ALA A 179 4.49 -15.20 -15.73
C ALA A 179 3.62 -16.36 -16.24
N ASP A 180 4.13 -17.59 -16.23
CA ASP A 180 3.47 -18.77 -16.79
C ASP A 180 2.08 -19.06 -16.19
N VAL A 181 1.10 -19.31 -17.06
CA VAL A 181 -0.31 -19.52 -16.70
C VAL A 181 -0.52 -20.84 -15.94
N ARG A 182 0.23 -21.89 -16.26
CA ARG A 182 0.14 -23.21 -15.62
C ARG A 182 0.60 -23.12 -14.16
N ILE A 183 1.71 -22.42 -13.90
CA ILE A 183 2.19 -22.18 -12.52
C ILE A 183 1.17 -21.36 -11.72
N LYS A 184 0.56 -20.33 -12.30
CA LYS A 184 -0.51 -19.55 -11.66
C LYS A 184 -1.73 -20.44 -11.34
N ARG A 185 -2.14 -21.32 -12.27
CA ARG A 185 -3.23 -22.27 -12.05
C ARG A 185 -2.90 -23.29 -10.97
N LEU A 186 -1.67 -23.81 -10.94
CA LEU A 186 -1.19 -24.72 -9.89
C LEU A 186 -1.30 -24.09 -8.51
N LEU A 187 -0.77 -22.88 -8.32
CA LEU A 187 -0.87 -22.17 -7.04
C LEU A 187 -2.32 -21.86 -6.65
N LYS A 188 -3.19 -21.53 -7.61
CA LYS A 188 -4.63 -21.37 -7.36
C LYS A 188 -5.27 -22.69 -6.91
N GLY A 189 -4.86 -23.81 -7.49
CA GLY A 189 -5.26 -25.15 -7.06
C GLY A 189 -4.80 -25.45 -5.64
N ALA A 190 -3.52 -25.22 -5.33
CA ALA A 190 -2.95 -25.41 -4.01
C ALA A 190 -3.69 -24.59 -2.93
N PHE A 191 -4.05 -23.34 -3.23
CA PHE A 191 -4.87 -22.53 -2.33
C PHE A 191 -6.28 -23.10 -2.14
N LYS A 192 -6.93 -23.61 -3.20
CA LYS A 192 -8.28 -24.19 -3.09
C LYS A 192 -8.29 -25.50 -2.30
N LEU A 193 -7.27 -26.35 -2.49
CA LEU A 193 -7.16 -27.64 -1.81
C LEU A 193 -6.68 -27.48 -0.36
N ARG A 194 -5.81 -26.50 -0.09
CA ARG A 194 -5.30 -26.18 1.25
C ARG A 194 -5.40 -24.66 1.49
N PRO A 195 -6.61 -24.14 1.79
CA PRO A 195 -6.80 -22.70 2.00
C PRO A 195 -5.98 -22.19 3.18
N SER A 196 -5.22 -21.11 2.95
CA SER A 196 -4.59 -20.38 4.03
C SER A 196 -5.59 -19.39 4.62
N VAL A 197 -6.06 -19.65 5.84
CA VAL A 197 -6.91 -18.72 6.58
C VAL A 197 -6.07 -17.70 7.36
N PRO A 198 -6.55 -16.46 7.56
CA PRO A 198 -5.91 -15.52 8.47
C PRO A 198 -5.77 -16.16 9.84
N LYS A 199 -4.61 -16.00 10.48
CA LYS A 199 -4.39 -16.52 11.83
C LYS A 199 -5.32 -15.87 12.88
N TYR A 200 -5.81 -14.65 12.62
CA TYR A 200 -6.63 -13.86 13.54
C TYR A 200 -7.86 -13.28 12.81
N THR A 201 -9.06 -13.55 13.35
CA THR A 201 -10.34 -12.92 12.96
C THR A 201 -10.73 -11.78 13.90
N SER A 202 -10.34 -11.89 15.17
CA SER A 202 -10.44 -10.86 16.21
C SER A 202 -9.05 -10.54 16.80
N THR A 203 -8.97 -9.50 17.61
CA THR A 203 -7.77 -9.14 18.39
C THR A 203 -8.13 -8.96 19.86
N TRP A 204 -7.12 -8.92 20.73
CA TRP A 204 -7.24 -8.67 22.17
C TRP A 204 -7.18 -7.17 22.51
N ASP A 205 -7.67 -6.80 23.69
CA ASP A 205 -7.68 -5.42 24.20
C ASP A 205 -6.33 -5.03 24.86
N PRO A 206 -5.61 -4.01 24.34
CA PRO A 206 -4.41 -3.46 24.97
C PRO A 206 -4.52 -3.12 26.45
N GLN A 207 -5.70 -2.72 26.94
CA GLN A 207 -5.88 -2.32 28.34
C GLN A 207 -5.61 -3.46 29.33
N VAL A 208 -5.86 -4.72 28.95
CA VAL A 208 -5.54 -5.88 29.79
C VAL A 208 -4.06 -5.90 30.16
N VAL A 209 -3.19 -5.62 29.19
CA VAL A 209 -1.73 -5.57 29.39
C VAL A 209 -1.31 -4.29 30.10
N LEU A 210 -1.90 -3.15 29.75
CA LEU A 210 -1.58 -1.87 30.41
C LEU A 210 -1.95 -1.87 31.90
N ASN A 211 -3.10 -2.43 32.25
CA ASN A 211 -3.56 -2.59 33.63
C ASN A 211 -2.69 -3.58 34.42
N ASN A 212 -2.21 -4.65 33.79
CA ASN A 212 -1.25 -5.54 34.43
C ASN A 212 0.07 -4.82 34.75
N ILE A 213 0.61 -4.10 33.76
CA ILE A 213 1.88 -3.36 33.88
C ILE A 213 1.77 -2.20 34.87
N SER A 214 0.60 -1.56 34.99
CA SER A 214 0.41 -0.45 35.91
C SER A 214 0.56 -0.85 37.37
N ASN A 215 0.33 -2.13 37.68
CA ASN A 215 0.48 -2.70 39.02
C ASN A 215 1.93 -3.12 39.34
N TRP A 216 2.87 -3.00 38.39
CA TRP A 216 4.27 -3.30 38.66
C TRP A 216 4.90 -2.20 39.53
N PRO A 217 5.98 -2.51 40.28
CA PRO A 217 6.73 -1.51 41.04
C PRO A 217 7.20 -0.32 40.18
N SER A 218 7.64 0.74 40.86
CA SER A 218 8.19 1.91 40.18
C SER A 218 9.35 1.49 39.26
N ASN A 219 9.56 2.23 38.16
CA ASN A 219 10.57 1.86 37.17
C ASN A 219 11.98 1.71 37.78
N LYS A 220 12.27 2.40 38.89
CA LYS A 220 13.55 2.34 39.61
C LYS A 220 13.75 1.03 40.36
N ASP A 221 12.67 0.40 40.79
CA ASP A 221 12.67 -0.79 41.65
C ASP A 221 12.54 -2.09 40.85
N LEU A 222 12.36 -1.98 39.52
CA LEU A 222 12.27 -3.12 38.63
C LEU A 222 13.65 -3.74 38.39
N SER A 223 13.70 -5.08 38.39
CA SER A 223 14.86 -5.80 37.87
C SER A 223 15.10 -5.44 36.38
N LEU A 224 16.34 -5.57 35.92
CA LEU A 224 16.67 -5.29 34.51
C LEU A 224 15.83 -6.13 33.53
N GLU A 225 15.49 -7.37 33.90
CA GLU A 225 14.61 -8.23 33.12
C GLU A 225 13.19 -7.63 33.01
N GLN A 226 12.58 -7.27 34.14
CA GLN A 226 11.24 -6.67 34.16
C GLN A 226 11.24 -5.32 33.43
N LEU A 227 12.24 -4.47 33.67
CA LEU A 227 12.36 -3.18 32.99
C LEU A 227 12.53 -3.35 31.48
N THR A 228 13.30 -4.35 31.02
CA THR A 228 13.41 -4.68 29.59
C THR A 228 12.07 -5.13 29.02
N LYS A 229 11.36 -6.04 29.69
CA LYS A 229 10.04 -6.52 29.28
C LYS A 229 9.02 -5.37 29.18
N LYS A 230 8.99 -4.50 30.19
CA LYS A 230 8.15 -3.29 30.25
C LYS A 230 8.46 -2.30 29.12
N LEU A 231 9.73 -2.07 28.84
CA LEU A 231 10.16 -1.21 27.74
C LEU A 231 9.66 -1.75 26.40
N VAL A 232 9.89 -3.03 26.10
CA VAL A 232 9.59 -3.56 24.76
C VAL A 232 8.09 -3.67 24.46
N ILE A 233 7.27 -3.99 25.47
CA ILE A 233 5.82 -4.07 25.29
C ILE A 233 5.20 -2.68 25.11
N LEU A 234 5.63 -1.69 25.90
CA LEU A 234 5.14 -0.31 25.76
C LEU A 234 5.57 0.29 24.43
N LEU A 235 6.82 0.07 24.00
CA LEU A 235 7.27 0.46 22.66
C LEU A 235 6.41 -0.22 21.57
N ALA A 236 6.12 -1.51 21.68
CA ALA A 236 5.32 -2.22 20.70
C ALA A 236 3.86 -1.71 20.62
N LEU A 237 3.25 -1.41 21.77
CA LEU A 237 1.88 -0.88 21.87
C LEU A 237 1.80 0.57 21.39
N CYS A 238 2.59 1.47 21.95
CA CYS A 238 2.48 2.92 21.70
C CYS A 238 2.95 3.34 20.31
N THR A 239 3.84 2.57 19.68
CA THR A 239 4.38 2.91 18.35
C THR A 239 3.73 2.12 17.23
N ALA A 240 3.11 0.98 17.53
CA ALA A 240 2.59 0.03 16.53
C ALA A 240 3.62 -0.41 15.47
N HIS A 241 4.92 -0.27 15.72
CA HIS A 241 5.98 -0.66 14.79
C HIS A 241 6.26 -2.17 14.83
N ARG A 242 6.97 -2.68 13.82
CA ARG A 242 7.40 -4.09 13.79
C ARG A 242 8.52 -4.29 14.80
N VAL A 243 8.63 -5.49 15.37
CA VAL A 243 9.71 -5.86 16.30
C VAL A 243 11.10 -5.62 15.71
N GLN A 244 11.27 -5.83 14.40
CA GLN A 244 12.51 -5.48 13.70
C GLN A 244 12.87 -4.00 13.87
N THR A 245 11.91 -3.09 13.74
CA THR A 245 12.14 -1.66 13.94
C THR A 245 12.59 -1.37 15.37
N LEU A 246 11.99 -2.04 16.38
CA LEU A 246 12.40 -1.88 17.77
C LEU A 246 13.85 -2.32 18.01
N SER A 247 14.30 -3.40 17.38
CA SER A 247 15.70 -3.87 17.47
C SER A 247 16.71 -2.89 16.85
N LEU A 248 16.27 -1.99 15.96
CA LEU A 248 17.12 -1.02 15.25
C LEU A 248 17.19 0.35 15.94
N ILE A 249 16.54 0.53 17.09
CA ILE A 249 16.62 1.80 17.83
C ILE A 249 18.06 1.99 18.32
N LYS A 250 18.69 3.11 17.95
CA LYS A 250 20.05 3.49 18.33
C LYS A 250 20.05 4.66 19.31
N LEU A 251 20.99 4.65 20.27
CA LEU A 251 21.06 5.67 21.33
C LEU A 251 21.21 7.08 20.77
N ASN A 252 22.12 7.25 19.80
CA ASN A 252 22.40 8.54 19.17
C ASN A 252 21.20 9.17 18.45
N ASN A 253 20.15 8.37 18.18
CA ASN A 253 18.94 8.83 17.50
C ASN A 253 17.78 9.12 18.45
N ILE A 254 17.97 8.94 19.77
CA ILE A 254 16.98 9.25 20.80
C ILE A 254 17.18 10.70 21.20
N LYS A 255 16.14 11.52 21.01
CA LYS A 255 16.12 12.94 21.38
C LYS A 255 14.99 13.18 22.36
N SER A 256 15.32 13.69 23.55
CA SER A 256 14.35 14.13 24.54
C SER A 256 14.09 15.63 24.39
N ASP A 257 12.83 16.05 24.49
CA ASP A 257 12.41 17.43 24.62
C ASP A 257 11.39 17.57 25.77
N ALA A 258 10.89 18.77 26.05
CA ALA A 258 9.93 19.00 27.13
C ALA A 258 8.60 18.23 26.96
N ASN A 259 8.28 17.77 25.75
CA ASN A 259 7.03 17.10 25.43
C ASN A 259 7.16 15.57 25.40
N GLY A 260 8.37 15.03 25.31
CA GLY A 260 8.63 13.59 25.31
C GLY A 260 9.90 13.18 24.59
N ILE A 261 9.87 11.96 24.03
CA ILE A 261 11.00 11.35 23.33
C ILE A 261 10.67 11.17 21.85
N LYS A 262 11.60 11.58 20.99
CA LYS A 262 11.60 11.34 19.55
C LYS A 262 12.74 10.40 19.18
N ILE A 263 12.44 9.33 18.45
CA ILE A 263 13.43 8.34 18.04
C ILE A 263 13.43 8.22 16.52
N ILE A 264 14.57 8.52 15.90
CA ILE A 264 14.76 8.40 14.46
C ILE A 264 15.29 7.01 14.12
N ILE A 265 14.62 6.29 13.20
CA ILE A 265 15.11 5.00 12.71
C ILE A 265 15.96 5.24 11.47
N SER A 266 17.29 5.30 11.61
CA SER A 266 18.17 5.58 10.48
C SER A 266 18.40 4.38 9.56
N ASP A 267 18.25 3.16 10.08
CA ASP A 267 18.45 1.92 9.33
C ASP A 267 17.29 1.64 8.36
N LEU A 268 17.60 1.06 7.20
CA LEU A 268 16.58 0.66 6.23
C LEU A 268 15.71 -0.47 6.78
N ILE A 269 14.40 -0.27 6.72
CA ILE A 269 13.38 -1.25 7.10
C ILE A 269 12.56 -1.69 5.88
N LYS A 270 11.70 -2.71 6.05
CA LYS A 270 10.87 -3.26 4.97
C LYS A 270 10.02 -2.23 4.20
N THR A 271 9.71 -1.10 4.83
CA THR A 271 8.88 -0.03 4.24
C THR A 271 9.70 1.15 3.68
N SER A 272 11.02 1.15 3.88
CA SER A 272 11.92 2.15 3.31
C SER A 272 11.98 2.00 1.78
N ALA A 273 12.06 3.12 1.07
CA ALA A 273 12.21 3.16 -0.38
C ALA A 273 12.93 4.46 -0.78
N PRO A 274 13.54 4.53 -1.97
CA PRO A 274 14.14 5.77 -2.47
C PRO A 274 13.16 6.95 -2.40
N GLY A 275 13.62 8.09 -1.89
CA GLY A 275 12.81 9.31 -1.75
C GLY A 275 11.73 9.26 -0.66
N ARG A 276 11.68 8.22 0.19
CA ARG A 276 10.79 8.17 1.36
C ARG A 276 11.53 8.53 2.63
N ASP A 277 10.85 9.28 3.49
CA ASP A 277 11.33 9.57 4.84
C ASP A 277 11.42 8.28 5.67
N GLN A 278 12.47 8.21 6.48
CA GLN A 278 12.56 7.19 7.51
C GLN A 278 11.58 7.50 8.65
N PRO A 279 11.06 6.47 9.34
CA PRO A 279 10.09 6.70 10.38
C PRO A 279 10.71 7.35 11.62
N VAL A 280 9.91 8.21 12.24
CA VAL A 280 10.20 8.84 13.53
C VAL A 280 9.17 8.37 14.54
N LEU A 281 9.60 7.72 15.61
CA LEU A 281 8.76 7.31 16.72
C LEU A 281 8.62 8.49 17.67
N VAL A 282 7.39 8.88 17.99
CA VAL A 282 7.11 9.99 18.91
C VAL A 282 6.39 9.44 20.12
N LEU A 283 6.98 9.61 21.29
CA LEU A 283 6.53 9.06 22.57
C LEU A 283 6.36 10.23 23.56
N PRO A 284 5.14 10.76 23.75
CA PRO A 284 4.92 11.85 24.70
C PRO A 284 5.13 11.39 26.14
N TYR A 285 5.42 12.33 27.05
CA TYR A 285 5.31 12.06 28.48
C TYR A 285 3.83 11.89 28.84
N TYR A 286 3.48 10.69 29.30
CA TYR A 286 2.16 10.41 29.84
C TYR A 286 2.15 10.73 31.34
N ASN A 287 1.52 11.84 31.70
CA ASN A 287 1.59 12.43 33.03
C ASN A 287 0.51 11.87 33.97
N GLU A 288 -0.59 11.41 33.40
CA GLU A 288 -1.75 10.83 34.06
C GLU A 288 -1.38 9.53 34.79
N ASN A 289 -0.56 8.70 34.16
CA ASN A 289 -0.01 7.51 34.80
C ASN A 289 1.44 7.24 34.38
N LYS A 290 2.37 7.69 35.24
CA LYS A 290 3.81 7.50 35.04
C LYS A 290 4.24 6.03 35.01
N SER A 291 3.45 5.10 35.58
CA SER A 291 3.82 3.68 35.63
C SER A 291 3.73 3.01 34.25
N ILE A 292 2.92 3.53 33.31
CA ILE A 292 2.81 2.99 31.95
C ILE A 292 3.38 3.94 30.88
N CYS A 293 4.05 5.02 31.29
CA CYS A 293 4.61 6.00 30.38
C CYS A 293 5.84 5.42 29.64
N PRO A 294 5.82 5.30 28.29
CA PRO A 294 6.95 4.75 27.54
C PRO A 294 8.19 5.64 27.63
N ALA A 295 8.03 6.96 27.71
CA ALA A 295 9.13 7.90 27.78
C ALA A 295 9.93 7.77 29.09
N THR A 296 9.24 7.72 30.25
CA THR A 296 9.92 7.55 31.55
C THR A 296 10.58 6.18 31.69
N VAL A 297 10.00 5.14 31.08
CA VAL A 297 10.61 3.80 31.04
C VAL A 297 11.89 3.81 30.20
N ILE A 298 11.95 4.55 29.08
CA ILE A 298 13.17 4.71 28.28
C ILE A 298 14.27 5.40 29.10
N GLU A 299 13.96 6.51 29.77
CA GLU A 299 14.93 7.25 30.59
C GLU A 299 15.51 6.40 31.72
N GLN A 300 14.62 5.69 32.43
CA GLN A 300 15.06 4.78 33.48
C GLN A 300 15.89 3.63 32.90
N TYR A 301 15.51 3.07 31.76
CA TYR A 301 16.26 2.00 31.10
C TYR A 301 17.65 2.47 30.66
N LEU A 302 17.77 3.66 30.08
CA LEU A 302 19.05 4.26 29.73
C LEU A 302 19.96 4.43 30.95
N THR A 303 19.39 4.89 32.07
CA THR A 303 20.10 5.04 33.34
C THR A 303 20.58 3.70 33.88
N SER A 304 19.69 2.71 34.01
CA SER A 304 20.00 1.38 34.55
C SER A 304 20.95 0.56 33.66
N THR A 305 21.03 0.86 32.37
CA THR A 305 21.90 0.12 31.44
C THR A 305 23.23 0.80 31.17
N LYS A 306 23.44 2.07 31.57
CA LYS A 306 24.61 2.89 31.21
C LYS A 306 25.94 2.16 31.41
N GLU A 307 26.15 1.58 32.59
CA GLU A 307 27.38 0.88 32.96
C GLU A 307 27.45 -0.57 32.42
N LEU A 308 26.35 -1.09 31.88
CA LEU A 308 26.25 -2.46 31.35
C LEU A 308 26.50 -2.51 29.84
N ARG A 309 26.57 -1.35 29.15
CA ARG A 309 26.66 -1.27 27.69
C ARG A 309 28.09 -1.55 27.23
N PRO A 310 28.30 -2.54 26.34
CA PRO A 310 29.56 -2.66 25.62
C PRO A 310 29.84 -1.41 24.76
N THR A 311 31.11 -1.07 24.57
CA THR A 311 31.54 0.09 23.78
C THR A 311 31.15 -0.01 22.30
N ASP A 312 30.99 -1.22 21.77
CA ASP A 312 30.63 -1.52 20.38
C ASP A 312 29.11 -1.60 20.13
N VAL A 313 28.27 -1.48 21.16
CA VAL A 313 26.82 -1.65 21.05
C VAL A 313 26.07 -0.33 21.21
N ASN A 314 25.57 0.20 20.08
CA ASN A 314 24.77 1.43 20.05
C ASN A 314 23.25 1.17 20.09
N ASN A 315 22.80 -0.08 20.17
CA ASN A 315 21.36 -0.41 20.21
C ASN A 315 20.76 -0.07 21.58
N LEU A 316 19.55 0.48 21.61
CA LEU A 316 18.83 0.79 22.85
C LEU A 316 18.63 -0.47 23.68
N ILE A 317 18.06 -1.53 23.10
CA ILE A 317 17.62 -2.72 23.83
C ILE A 317 18.76 -3.74 23.93
N LEU A 318 19.10 -4.14 25.16
CA LEU A 318 20.16 -5.11 25.46
C LEU A 318 19.59 -6.43 25.97
N THR A 319 20.38 -7.50 25.88
CA THR A 319 20.14 -8.73 26.65
C THR A 319 20.43 -8.45 28.13
N TRP A 320 19.50 -8.82 29.02
CA TRP A 320 19.68 -8.61 30.46
C TRP A 320 20.62 -9.62 31.12
N LYS A 321 20.88 -10.77 30.49
CA LYS A 321 21.90 -11.73 30.95
C LYS A 321 23.26 -11.40 30.35
N ARG A 322 24.33 -11.60 31.13
CA ARG A 322 25.71 -11.49 30.66
C ARG A 322 26.04 -12.61 29.64
N PRO A 323 26.88 -12.35 28.63
CA PRO A 323 27.37 -11.04 28.23
C PRO A 323 26.24 -10.18 27.66
N HIS A 324 26.19 -8.90 28.05
CA HIS A 324 25.20 -7.95 27.53
C HIS A 324 25.49 -7.66 26.06
N ARG A 325 24.52 -7.90 25.18
CA ARG A 325 24.62 -7.70 23.72
C ARG A 325 23.37 -7.02 23.21
N ALA A 326 23.42 -6.48 21.98
CA ALA A 326 22.22 -5.99 21.30
C ALA A 326 21.14 -7.08 21.24
N ALA A 327 19.92 -6.76 21.66
CA ALA A 327 18.81 -7.70 21.61
C ALA A 327 18.37 -7.92 20.15
N SER A 328 18.26 -9.18 19.74
CA SER A 328 17.72 -9.54 18.43
C SER A 328 16.20 -9.34 18.38
N ALA A 329 15.65 -9.22 17.17
CA ALA A 329 14.20 -9.18 16.97
C ALA A 329 13.50 -10.44 17.53
N GLN A 330 14.17 -11.61 17.50
CA GLN A 330 13.65 -12.84 18.09
C GLN A 330 13.56 -12.75 19.61
N SER A 331 14.60 -12.22 20.27
CA SER A 331 14.60 -12.02 21.72
C SER A 331 13.47 -11.07 22.14
N ILE A 332 13.36 -9.92 21.47
CA ILE A 332 12.29 -8.94 21.74
C ILE A 332 10.91 -9.56 21.52
N SER A 333 10.72 -10.31 20.44
CA SER A 333 9.46 -11.02 20.17
C SER A 333 9.10 -12.01 21.27
N ARG A 334 10.09 -12.73 21.81
CA ARG A 334 9.88 -13.66 22.92
C ARG A 334 9.46 -12.94 24.20
N TRP A 335 10.10 -11.82 24.51
CA TRP A 335 9.80 -11.03 25.71
C TRP A 335 8.42 -10.38 25.65
N ILE A 336 8.03 -9.86 24.49
CA ILE A 336 6.66 -9.38 24.25
C ILE A 336 5.68 -10.53 24.51
N LYS A 337 5.91 -11.72 23.94
CA LYS A 337 5.03 -12.88 24.14
C LYS A 337 4.93 -13.30 25.61
N GLN A 338 6.02 -13.22 26.38
CA GLN A 338 6.00 -13.49 27.82
C GLN A 338 5.10 -12.50 28.54
N VAL A 339 5.25 -11.19 28.30
CA VAL A 339 4.38 -10.19 28.94
C VAL A 339 2.90 -10.39 28.58
N LEU A 340 2.61 -10.76 27.33
CA LEU A 340 1.24 -11.10 26.92
C LEU A 340 0.68 -12.27 27.75
N ALA A 341 1.46 -13.34 27.91
CA ALA A 341 1.05 -14.50 28.72
C ALA A 341 0.86 -14.11 30.19
N ASP A 342 1.81 -13.36 30.76
CA ASP A 342 1.78 -12.90 32.15
C ASP A 342 0.59 -11.95 32.43
N SER A 343 0.08 -11.29 31.38
CA SER A 343 -1.11 -10.42 31.45
C SER A 343 -2.42 -11.14 31.18
N GLY A 344 -2.41 -12.46 30.94
CA GLY A 344 -3.62 -13.25 30.66
C GLY A 344 -4.10 -13.25 29.21
N VAL A 345 -3.29 -12.77 28.26
CA VAL A 345 -3.60 -12.88 26.82
C VAL A 345 -3.26 -14.28 26.34
N ASP A 346 -4.19 -14.94 25.65
CA ASP A 346 -3.96 -16.29 25.11
C ASP A 346 -2.87 -16.27 24.02
N THR A 347 -1.67 -16.75 24.38
CA THR A 347 -0.52 -16.77 23.49
C THR A 347 -0.40 -18.02 22.61
N THR A 348 -1.34 -18.97 22.74
CA THR A 348 -1.53 -20.06 21.77
C THR A 348 -2.11 -19.48 20.47
N VAL A 349 -3.04 -18.54 20.61
CA VAL A 349 -3.60 -17.75 19.52
C VAL A 349 -2.65 -16.60 19.18
N PHE A 350 -2.44 -15.65 20.10
CA PHE A 350 -1.81 -14.36 19.83
C PHE A 350 -0.28 -14.39 20.01
N GLY A 351 0.45 -14.11 18.93
CA GLY A 351 1.92 -13.92 18.97
C GLY A 351 2.32 -12.46 19.19
N ALA A 352 3.62 -12.17 19.30
CA ALA A 352 4.11 -10.80 19.53
C ALA A 352 3.68 -9.77 18.45
N HIS A 353 3.50 -10.21 17.20
CA HIS A 353 3.02 -9.31 16.14
C HIS A 353 1.55 -8.91 16.32
N SER A 354 0.77 -9.66 17.10
CA SER A 354 -0.63 -9.32 17.42
C SER A 354 -0.74 -8.00 18.17
N THR A 355 0.28 -7.58 18.92
CA THR A 355 0.33 -6.28 19.60
C THR A 355 0.09 -5.13 18.63
N ARG A 356 0.57 -5.24 17.39
CA ARG A 356 0.33 -4.24 16.34
C ARG A 356 -1.13 -4.24 15.86
N HIS A 357 -1.80 -5.40 15.85
CA HIS A 357 -3.23 -5.49 15.52
C HIS A 357 -4.07 -4.88 16.65
N ALA A 358 -3.77 -5.24 17.90
CA ALA A 358 -4.43 -4.74 19.10
C ALA A 358 -4.30 -3.21 19.21
N SER A 359 -3.08 -2.67 19.14
CA SER A 359 -2.87 -1.22 19.30
C SER A 359 -3.52 -0.38 18.21
N THR A 360 -3.41 -0.80 16.94
CA THR A 360 -4.02 -0.04 15.83
C THR A 360 -5.54 -0.17 15.77
N SER A 361 -6.10 -1.30 16.20
CA SER A 361 -7.56 -1.47 16.33
C SER A 361 -8.12 -0.68 17.51
N ALA A 362 -7.43 -0.66 18.66
CA ALA A 362 -7.80 0.14 19.82
C ALA A 362 -7.75 1.64 19.50
N ALA A 363 -6.68 2.12 18.86
CA ALA A 363 -6.59 3.51 18.42
C ALA A 363 -7.74 3.89 17.47
N SER A 364 -8.12 3.01 16.54
CA SER A 364 -9.25 3.26 15.64
C SER A 364 -10.59 3.25 16.37
N SER A 365 -10.75 2.45 17.41
CA SER A 365 -11.98 2.37 18.21
C SER A 365 -12.11 3.59 19.12
N ALA A 366 -10.98 4.14 19.58
CA ALA A 366 -10.88 5.41 20.30
C ALA A 366 -10.98 6.66 19.40
N GLY A 367 -11.46 6.53 18.15
CA GLY A 367 -11.70 7.69 17.27
C GLY A 367 -10.47 8.34 16.62
N ILE A 368 -9.26 7.79 16.79
CA ILE A 368 -8.07 8.34 16.13
C ILE A 368 -8.19 8.21 14.61
N SER A 369 -7.91 9.32 13.89
CA SER A 369 -8.06 9.35 12.45
C SER A 369 -7.16 8.31 11.75
N LEU A 370 -7.69 7.74 10.66
CA LEU A 370 -6.98 6.72 9.87
C LEU A 370 -5.63 7.21 9.37
N ASP A 371 -5.50 8.50 9.06
CA ASP A 371 -4.25 9.10 8.60
C ASP A 371 -3.18 9.15 9.69
N VAL A 372 -3.57 9.39 10.94
CA VAL A 372 -2.65 9.33 12.09
C VAL A 372 -2.21 7.89 12.32
N ILE A 373 -3.15 6.93 12.35
CA ILE A 373 -2.84 5.50 12.51
C ILE A 373 -1.89 5.02 11.41
N ARG A 374 -2.16 5.40 10.15
CA ARG A 374 -1.29 5.09 9.00
C ARG A 374 0.11 5.66 9.18
N ARG A 375 0.22 6.93 9.55
CA ARG A 375 1.51 7.60 9.76
C ARG A 375 2.31 6.93 10.88
N THR A 376 1.69 6.73 12.05
CA THR A 376 2.32 6.11 13.22
C THR A 376 2.79 4.68 12.92
N ALA A 377 1.96 3.86 12.27
CA ALA A 377 2.33 2.48 11.94
C ALA A 377 3.23 2.37 10.68
N SER A 378 3.67 3.48 10.07
CA SER A 378 4.46 3.51 8.83
C SER A 378 3.79 2.85 7.62
N TRP A 379 2.49 3.10 7.44
CA TRP A 379 1.75 2.80 6.21
C TRP A 379 1.67 4.05 5.32
N THR A 380 1.59 3.85 4.01
CA THR A 380 1.35 4.95 3.07
C THR A 380 -0.05 5.52 3.25
N LYS A 381 -0.24 6.80 2.90
CA LYS A 381 -1.55 7.49 2.99
C LYS A 381 -2.67 6.76 2.26
N THR A 382 -2.36 6.10 1.14
CA THR A 382 -3.30 5.34 0.30
C THR A 382 -3.41 3.85 0.66
N SER A 383 -2.71 3.39 1.71
CA SER A 383 -2.66 1.96 2.03
C SER A 383 -3.99 1.42 2.56
N GLU A 384 -4.50 0.36 1.92
CA GLU A 384 -5.60 -0.46 2.43
C GLU A 384 -5.14 -1.51 3.47
N THR A 385 -3.83 -1.59 3.73
CA THR A 385 -3.24 -2.65 4.58
C THR A 385 -3.88 -2.67 5.97
N PHE A 386 -4.12 -1.49 6.55
CA PHE A 386 -4.77 -1.36 7.85
C PHE A 386 -6.18 -1.99 7.83
N ALA A 387 -7.04 -1.52 6.94
CA ALA A 387 -8.43 -1.98 6.84
C ALA A 387 -8.53 -3.49 6.53
N ARG A 388 -7.67 -4.01 5.64
CA ARG A 388 -7.72 -5.41 5.22
C ARG A 388 -7.14 -6.37 6.25
N PHE A 389 -6.02 -6.03 6.87
CA PHE A 389 -5.23 -6.99 7.65
C PHE A 389 -5.14 -6.69 9.14
N TYR A 390 -5.31 -5.42 9.57
CA TYR A 390 -5.02 -5.02 10.94
C TYR A 390 -6.25 -4.58 11.73
N LYS A 391 -7.22 -3.89 11.12
CA LYS A 391 -8.49 -3.55 11.76
C LYS A 391 -9.26 -4.85 12.01
N ARG A 392 -9.33 -5.26 13.28
CA ARG A 392 -10.02 -6.46 13.74
C ARG A 392 -10.90 -6.09 14.94
N PRO A 393 -12.07 -6.72 15.12
CA PRO A 393 -12.88 -6.50 16.32
C PRO A 393 -12.08 -6.89 17.57
N ILE A 394 -12.18 -6.08 18.62
CA ILE A 394 -11.55 -6.32 19.91
C ILE A 394 -12.51 -7.21 20.70
N SER A 395 -12.32 -8.53 20.59
CA SER A 395 -12.95 -9.62 21.37
C SER A 395 -14.47 -9.65 21.62
N ASP A 396 -15.26 -8.62 21.28
CA ASP A 396 -16.71 -8.66 21.42
C ASP A 396 -17.38 -8.75 20.03
N GLU A 397 -17.67 -9.98 19.61
CA GLU A 397 -18.47 -10.26 18.41
C GLU A 397 -19.98 -10.04 18.66
N THR A 398 -20.37 -9.75 19.91
CA THR A 398 -21.76 -9.54 20.29
C THR A 398 -22.19 -8.08 20.27
N ASP A 399 -21.28 -7.12 20.10
CA ASP A 399 -21.59 -5.68 20.01
C ASP A 399 -22.68 -5.36 18.98
N PHE A 400 -22.66 -6.02 17.82
CA PHE A 400 -23.69 -5.85 16.81
C PHE A 400 -25.06 -6.35 17.30
N ALA A 401 -25.10 -7.52 17.96
CA ALA A 401 -26.33 -8.05 18.51
C ALA A 401 -26.81 -7.21 19.70
N LYS A 402 -25.92 -6.83 20.62
CA LYS A 402 -26.21 -5.97 21.77
C LYS A 402 -26.70 -4.59 21.35
N SER A 403 -26.07 -3.93 20.38
CA SER A 403 -26.54 -2.63 19.87
C SER A 403 -27.90 -2.68 19.17
N ILE A 404 -28.38 -3.86 18.76
CA ILE A 404 -29.73 -4.06 18.23
C ILE A 404 -30.72 -4.44 19.34
N LEU A 405 -30.25 -5.10 20.40
CA LEU A 405 -31.09 -5.68 21.45
C LEU A 405 -31.17 -4.85 22.74
N GLU A 406 -30.21 -3.95 22.97
CA GLU A 406 -30.16 -3.08 24.14
C GLU A 406 -30.94 -1.78 23.86
N ASP A 407 -32.08 -1.66 24.53
CA ASP A 407 -32.87 -0.44 24.62
C ASP A 407 -32.09 0.54 25.51
N HIS A 408 -31.35 1.49 24.93
CA HIS A 408 -30.47 2.38 25.69
C HIS A 408 -31.29 3.31 26.61
N PRO A 409 -31.22 3.17 27.95
CA PRO A 409 -31.81 4.14 28.86
C PRO A 409 -30.90 5.37 28.93
N HIS A 410 -31.51 6.56 28.90
CA HIS A 410 -30.86 7.84 29.16
C HIS A 410 -29.89 7.75 30.35
N ASN A 411 -28.59 7.96 30.10
CA ASN A 411 -27.58 7.89 31.15
C ASN A 411 -27.21 9.31 31.62
N ASP A 412 -27.72 9.66 32.80
CA ASP A 412 -27.59 10.95 33.49
C ASP A 412 -26.17 11.25 34.05
N PHE A 413 -25.15 10.51 33.60
CA PHE A 413 -23.76 10.65 34.09
C PHE A 413 -22.92 11.67 33.31
N CYS A 414 -23.32 12.06 32.09
CA CYS A 414 -22.58 13.02 31.27
C CYS A 414 -22.54 14.45 31.85
N ASN A 415 -23.49 14.79 32.73
CA ASN A 415 -23.54 16.10 33.36
C ASN A 415 -22.49 16.31 34.46
N LEU A 416 -21.80 15.25 34.92
CA LEU A 416 -20.84 15.35 36.03
C LEU A 416 -19.37 15.41 35.61
N LEU A 417 -19.01 14.98 34.40
CA LEU A 417 -17.61 14.71 34.02
C LEU A 417 -17.07 15.56 32.84
N GLY A 418 -17.89 16.45 32.27
CA GLY A 418 -17.51 17.23 31.09
C GLY A 418 -17.56 16.43 29.79
N GLU A 419 -17.76 17.13 28.66
CA GLU A 419 -18.03 16.48 27.37
C GLU A 419 -16.77 15.92 26.68
N ASP A 420 -16.88 14.68 26.20
CA ASP A 420 -15.90 14.01 25.33
C ASP A 420 -15.99 14.56 23.88
N PRO A 421 -14.90 15.11 23.31
CA PRO A 421 -14.88 15.63 21.95
C PRO A 421 -15.06 14.57 20.84
N SER A 422 -15.16 13.28 21.19
CA SER A 422 -15.33 12.16 20.26
C SER A 422 -16.81 11.79 20.02
N ASN A 423 -17.73 12.25 20.87
CA ASN A 423 -19.16 12.05 20.69
C ASN A 423 -19.75 13.19 19.86
N MET A 424 -20.08 12.91 18.60
CA MET A 424 -20.89 13.82 17.80
C MET A 424 -22.21 14.02 18.53
N ARG A 425 -22.45 15.22 19.09
CA ARG A 425 -23.72 15.60 19.72
C ARG A 425 -24.86 15.24 18.79
N ARG A 426 -25.58 14.15 19.09
CA ARG A 426 -26.82 13.79 18.40
C ARG A 426 -27.93 14.54 19.10
N GLY A 427 -28.75 15.26 18.31
CA GLY A 427 -29.91 15.98 18.84
C GLY A 427 -31.02 15.02 19.26
N GLU A 428 -32.10 15.59 19.79
CA GLU A 428 -33.34 14.86 20.09
C GLU A 428 -33.85 14.09 18.87
N ASP A 429 -34.42 12.91 19.12
CA ASP A 429 -35.01 12.10 18.06
C ASP A 429 -36.16 12.83 17.38
N LEU A 430 -36.15 12.82 16.04
CA LEU A 430 -37.28 13.27 15.26
C LEU A 430 -38.41 12.23 15.37
N HIS A 431 -39.64 12.71 15.30
CA HIS A 431 -40.81 11.84 15.30
C HIS A 431 -40.70 10.75 14.21
N LEU A 432 -40.91 9.47 14.57
CA LEU A 432 -40.67 8.29 13.71
C LEU A 432 -41.28 8.40 12.30
N GLN A 433 -42.49 8.94 12.21
CA GLN A 433 -43.18 9.16 10.92
C GLN A 433 -42.45 10.17 10.02
N LEU A 434 -41.79 11.19 10.58
CA LEU A 434 -40.94 12.12 9.82
C LEU A 434 -39.66 11.43 9.37
N CYS A 435 -38.99 10.70 10.28
CA CYS A 435 -37.77 9.94 9.97
C CYS A 435 -37.96 9.02 8.76
N ASN A 436 -39.03 8.24 8.74
CA ASN A 436 -39.28 7.29 7.64
C ASN A 436 -39.41 8.00 6.28
N ARG A 437 -40.14 9.13 6.24
CA ARG A 437 -40.36 9.90 5.00
C ARG A 437 -39.11 10.66 4.56
N TRP A 438 -38.38 11.24 5.52
CA TRP A 438 -37.16 11.98 5.24
C TRP A 438 -36.03 11.04 4.82
N ASN A 439 -35.88 9.86 5.43
CA ASN A 439 -34.90 8.87 5.02
C ASN A 439 -35.13 8.40 3.58
N ASP A 440 -36.38 8.11 3.20
CA ASP A 440 -36.71 7.77 1.81
C ASP A 440 -36.40 8.93 0.85
N THR A 441 -36.76 10.15 1.22
CA THR A 441 -36.50 11.34 0.38
C THR A 441 -35.01 11.65 0.25
N LEU A 442 -34.24 11.49 1.32
CA LEU A 442 -32.78 11.71 1.35
C LEU A 442 -32.03 10.66 0.53
N THR A 443 -32.55 9.44 0.45
CA THR A 443 -31.92 8.33 -0.29
C THR A 443 -32.33 8.27 -1.76
N HIS A 444 -33.61 8.52 -2.07
CA HIS A 444 -34.16 8.34 -3.42
C HIS A 444 -34.51 9.65 -4.14
N GLY A 445 -34.45 10.78 -3.43
CA GLY A 445 -34.80 12.10 -3.95
C GLY A 445 -36.30 12.33 -4.11
N LEU A 446 -36.70 13.60 -4.16
CA LEU A 446 -38.10 13.99 -4.34
C LEU A 446 -38.50 13.90 -5.83
N LYS A 447 -39.09 12.78 -6.25
CA LYS A 447 -39.38 12.48 -7.67
C LYS A 447 -40.66 13.18 -8.18
N THR A 448 -41.85 12.69 -7.80
CA THR A 448 -43.15 13.15 -8.36
C THR A 448 -43.69 14.39 -7.65
N LEU A 449 -43.65 14.43 -6.32
CA LEU A 449 -44.19 15.51 -5.48
C LEU A 449 -43.46 16.87 -5.64
N LYS A 450 -42.29 16.88 -6.27
CA LYS A 450 -41.47 18.08 -6.39
C LYS A 450 -42.16 19.20 -7.16
N LYS A 451 -42.95 18.87 -8.18
CA LYS A 451 -43.68 19.86 -8.98
C LYS A 451 -44.82 20.48 -8.18
N GLU A 452 -45.62 19.63 -7.52
CA GLU A 452 -46.76 20.04 -6.68
C GLU A 452 -46.32 20.98 -5.53
N ILE A 453 -45.21 20.66 -4.85
CA ILE A 453 -44.69 21.51 -3.76
C ILE A 453 -44.22 22.88 -4.29
N LYS A 454 -43.62 22.93 -5.48
CA LYS A 454 -43.19 24.19 -6.10
C LYS A 454 -44.36 25.08 -6.51
N GLU A 455 -45.48 24.49 -6.93
CA GLU A 455 -46.71 25.22 -7.26
C GLU A 455 -47.43 25.69 -5.99
N LYS A 456 -47.33 24.93 -4.89
CA LYS A 456 -47.94 25.27 -3.61
C LYS A 456 -47.30 26.47 -2.91
N TYR A 457 -45.99 26.62 -2.98
CA TYR A 457 -45.25 27.69 -2.30
C TYR A 457 -44.63 28.66 -3.31
N LEU A 458 -45.35 29.74 -3.60
CA LEU A 458 -44.90 30.81 -4.50
C LEU A 458 -44.04 31.83 -3.76
N LEU A 459 -42.99 32.33 -4.41
CA LEU A 459 -42.12 33.33 -3.82
C LEU A 459 -42.88 34.64 -3.53
N PRO A 460 -42.69 35.25 -2.35
CA PRO A 460 -43.46 36.42 -1.96
C PRO A 460 -42.83 37.73 -2.47
N ASP A 461 -43.68 38.66 -2.94
CA ASP A 461 -43.24 39.93 -3.55
C ASP A 461 -42.51 40.87 -2.58
N ASN A 462 -42.83 40.79 -1.29
CA ASN A 462 -42.17 41.58 -0.25
C ASN A 462 -40.75 41.09 0.08
N CYS A 463 -40.31 39.95 -0.46
CA CYS A 463 -38.96 39.42 -0.27
C CYS A 463 -38.39 38.83 -1.58
N LYS A 464 -38.21 39.70 -2.58
CA LYS A 464 -37.65 39.35 -3.90
C LYS A 464 -36.29 38.63 -3.83
N ALA A 465 -35.54 38.85 -2.75
CA ALA A 465 -34.24 38.22 -2.53
C ALA A 465 -34.29 36.69 -2.41
N LEU A 466 -35.46 36.10 -2.17
CA LEU A 466 -35.67 34.64 -2.17
C LEU A 466 -35.64 34.03 -3.57
N ALA A 467 -35.79 34.83 -4.63
CA ALA A 467 -35.59 34.35 -5.99
C ALA A 467 -34.09 34.13 -6.26
N ALA A 468 -33.77 33.09 -7.02
CA ALA A 468 -32.41 32.88 -7.50
C ALA A 468 -32.04 34.02 -8.48
N PRO A 469 -30.90 34.70 -8.28
CA PRO A 469 -30.52 35.79 -9.15
C PRO A 469 -30.21 35.29 -10.56
N ILE A 470 -30.61 36.10 -11.55
CA ILE A 470 -30.46 35.81 -12.97
C ILE A 470 -29.01 36.12 -13.40
N LEU A 471 -28.45 35.29 -14.28
CA LEU A 471 -27.12 35.57 -14.81
C LEU A 471 -27.19 36.77 -15.77
N ASN A 472 -26.33 37.78 -15.53
CA ASN A 472 -26.21 38.96 -16.40
C ASN A 472 -25.95 38.54 -17.87
N GLU A 473 -26.66 39.17 -18.82
CA GLU A 473 -26.55 38.83 -20.25
C GLU A 473 -25.13 39.06 -20.80
N GLU A 474 -24.41 40.08 -20.31
CA GLU A 474 -23.03 40.34 -20.71
C GLU A 474 -22.09 39.19 -20.31
N VAL A 475 -22.32 38.61 -19.11
CA VAL A 475 -21.53 37.48 -18.62
C VAL A 475 -21.93 36.20 -19.34
N LYS A 476 -23.22 36.04 -19.66
CA LYS A 476 -23.75 34.89 -20.40
C LYS A 476 -23.14 34.78 -21.79
N ILE A 477 -22.88 35.90 -22.47
CA ILE A 477 -22.18 35.94 -23.77
C ILE A 477 -20.67 35.61 -23.60
N ALA A 478 -20.08 35.97 -22.47
CA ALA A 478 -18.64 35.83 -22.23
C ALA A 478 -18.18 34.43 -21.79
N VAL A 479 -19.09 33.58 -21.28
CA VAL A 479 -18.76 32.25 -20.76
C VAL A 479 -19.15 31.13 -21.73
N ASN A 480 -18.47 29.98 -21.62
CA ASN A 480 -18.73 28.83 -22.48
C ASN A 480 -20.01 28.05 -22.12
N ASP A 481 -20.54 27.26 -23.06
CA ASP A 481 -21.76 26.46 -22.87
C ASP A 481 -21.72 25.51 -21.66
N PRO A 482 -20.61 24.83 -21.35
CA PRO A 482 -20.52 24.02 -20.13
C PRO A 482 -20.70 24.84 -18.84
N ALA A 483 -20.15 26.06 -18.80
CA ALA A 483 -20.33 26.96 -17.66
C ALA A 483 -21.79 27.41 -17.53
N LEU A 484 -22.45 27.74 -18.65
CA LEU A 484 -23.88 28.10 -18.67
C LEU A 484 -24.77 26.95 -18.19
N LYS A 485 -24.55 25.72 -18.68
CA LYS A 485 -25.33 24.55 -18.28
C LYS A 485 -25.23 24.27 -16.79
N ARG A 486 -24.03 24.41 -16.23
CA ARG A 486 -23.77 24.26 -14.79
C ARG A 486 -24.45 25.37 -13.98
N ASP A 487 -24.36 26.63 -14.41
CA ASP A 487 -25.03 27.73 -13.71
C ASP A 487 -26.55 27.57 -13.69
N ARG A 488 -27.17 27.12 -14.79
CA ARG A 488 -28.61 26.83 -14.84
C ARG A 488 -29.04 25.80 -13.77
N ILE A 489 -28.22 24.75 -13.55
CA ILE A 489 -28.50 23.74 -12.53
C ILE A 489 -28.39 24.35 -11.12
N LEU A 490 -27.35 25.15 -10.87
CA LEU A 490 -27.15 25.81 -9.58
C LEU A 490 -28.23 26.85 -9.29
N ALA A 491 -28.63 27.63 -10.29
CA ALA A 491 -29.75 28.57 -10.22
C ALA A 491 -31.06 27.86 -9.88
N ALA A 492 -31.33 26.69 -10.51
CA ALA A 492 -32.52 25.90 -10.22
C ALA A 492 -32.53 25.32 -8.79
N ASN A 493 -31.36 24.93 -8.26
CA ASN A 493 -31.21 24.48 -6.88
C ASN A 493 -31.43 25.64 -5.89
N GLN A 494 -30.86 26.81 -6.18
CA GLN A 494 -31.03 28.02 -5.40
C GLN A 494 -32.51 28.46 -5.38
N GLN A 495 -33.19 28.39 -6.53
CA GLN A 495 -34.62 28.69 -6.62
C GLN A 495 -35.46 27.74 -5.76
N GLN A 496 -35.12 26.45 -5.75
CA GLN A 496 -35.79 25.47 -4.89
C GLN A 496 -35.59 25.77 -3.39
N LEU A 497 -34.43 26.29 -3.01
CA LEU A 497 -34.14 26.72 -1.64
C LEU A 497 -34.96 27.96 -1.26
N GLY A 498 -35.13 28.93 -2.17
CA GLY A 498 -36.05 30.07 -1.98
C GLY A 498 -37.51 29.67 -1.75
N ILE A 499 -37.98 28.66 -2.48
CA ILE A 499 -39.31 28.07 -2.29
C ILE A 499 -39.44 27.40 -0.91
N ALA A 500 -38.41 26.66 -0.48
CA ALA A 500 -38.40 26.05 0.86
C ALA A 500 -38.40 27.10 1.98
N LEU A 501 -37.63 28.19 1.81
CA LEU A 501 -37.64 29.34 2.71
C LEU A 501 -39.02 30.01 2.82
N THR A 502 -39.76 30.06 1.72
CA THR A 502 -41.14 30.56 1.73
C THR A 502 -42.04 29.70 2.62
N ALA A 503 -41.94 28.36 2.52
CA ALA A 503 -42.72 27.46 3.36
C ALA A 503 -42.37 27.61 4.86
N VAL A 504 -41.08 27.75 5.19
CA VAL A 504 -40.62 28.04 6.56
C VAL A 504 -41.12 29.40 7.03
N GLY A 505 -41.06 30.43 6.18
CA GLY A 505 -41.53 31.78 6.49
C GLY A 505 -43.04 31.86 6.73
N GLN A 506 -43.85 31.14 5.94
CA GLN A 506 -45.28 31.03 6.18
C GLN A 506 -45.59 30.32 7.51
N ALA A 507 -44.87 29.23 7.83
CA ALA A 507 -45.01 28.54 9.12
C ALA A 507 -44.58 29.42 10.30
N LEU A 508 -43.49 30.18 10.15
CA LEU A 508 -43.04 31.15 11.15
C LEU A 508 -44.07 32.27 11.33
N GLY A 509 -44.70 32.73 10.24
CA GLY A 509 -45.78 33.71 10.29
C GLY A 509 -47.01 33.23 11.07
N LEU A 510 -47.35 31.93 10.98
CA LEU A 510 -48.38 31.32 11.81
C LEU A 510 -47.95 31.26 13.28
N ALA A 511 -46.73 30.80 13.56
CA ALA A 511 -46.19 30.72 14.92
C ALA A 511 -46.11 32.11 15.60
N LEU A 512 -45.80 33.18 14.85
CA LEU A 512 -45.82 34.57 15.32
C LEU A 512 -47.23 35.05 15.67
N LYS A 513 -48.24 34.66 14.90
CA LYS A 513 -49.65 34.96 15.21
C LYS A 513 -50.11 34.22 16.46
N ASP A 514 -49.74 32.96 16.60
CA ASP A 514 -50.10 32.09 17.72
C ASP A 514 -49.23 32.35 18.97
N LYS A 515 -48.25 33.27 18.89
CA LYS A 515 -47.31 33.62 19.95
C LYS A 515 -46.63 32.40 20.59
N ASN A 516 -46.26 31.40 19.78
CA ASN A 516 -45.58 30.19 20.27
C ASN A 516 -44.05 30.39 20.24
N PRO A 517 -43.40 30.71 21.38
CA PRO A 517 -41.99 31.09 21.41
C PRO A 517 -41.07 29.96 20.94
N THR A 518 -41.35 28.71 21.31
CA THR A 518 -40.53 27.54 20.95
C THR A 518 -40.56 27.28 19.44
N MET A 519 -41.73 27.42 18.81
CA MET A 519 -41.85 27.23 17.37
C MET A 519 -41.26 28.42 16.60
N ILE A 520 -41.40 29.64 17.12
CA ILE A 520 -40.77 30.85 16.56
C ILE A 520 -39.24 30.69 16.54
N GLU A 521 -38.63 30.27 17.65
CA GLU A 521 -37.19 30.07 17.75
C GLU A 521 -36.69 29.03 16.73
N LYS A 522 -37.23 27.81 16.77
CA LYS A 522 -36.81 26.71 15.89
C LYS A 522 -36.98 27.05 14.40
N LEU A 523 -38.10 27.67 14.02
CA LEU A 523 -38.37 28.06 12.62
C LEU A 523 -37.55 29.29 12.18
N SER A 524 -37.31 30.25 13.07
CA SER A 524 -36.44 31.41 12.81
C SER A 524 -35.01 30.95 12.55
N ASP A 525 -34.47 30.06 13.38
CA ASP A 525 -33.11 29.56 13.22
C ASP A 525 -32.96 28.69 11.97
N ALA A 526 -33.94 27.82 11.69
CA ALA A 526 -33.99 27.09 10.44
C ALA A 526 -34.03 28.03 9.22
N GLY A 527 -34.85 29.09 9.29
CA GLY A 527 -34.94 30.12 8.26
C GLY A 527 -33.61 30.86 8.04
N ARG A 528 -32.93 31.28 9.12
CA ARG A 528 -31.62 31.96 9.05
C ARG A 528 -30.54 31.07 8.42
N LEU A 529 -30.46 29.81 8.81
CA LEU A 529 -29.51 28.85 8.23
C LEU A 529 -29.77 28.60 6.74
N LEU A 530 -31.04 28.48 6.33
CA LEU A 530 -31.40 28.33 4.93
C LEU A 530 -31.15 29.61 4.12
N CYS A 531 -31.35 30.79 4.71
CA CYS A 531 -31.00 32.08 4.10
C CYS A 531 -29.48 32.20 3.87
N ASP A 532 -28.66 31.80 4.86
CA ASP A 532 -27.21 31.76 4.71
C ASP A 532 -26.79 30.78 3.61
N LEU A 533 -27.35 29.57 3.58
CA LEU A 533 -27.09 28.60 2.52
C LEU A 533 -27.48 29.16 1.13
N HIS A 534 -28.58 29.91 1.04
CA HIS A 534 -29.01 30.57 -0.19
C HIS A 534 -28.01 31.64 -0.64
N HIS A 535 -27.48 32.41 0.30
CA HIS A 535 -26.40 33.37 0.03
C HIS A 535 -25.10 32.68 -0.40
N GLN A 536 -24.72 31.58 0.26
CA GLN A 536 -23.55 30.79 -0.12
C GLN A 536 -23.67 30.20 -1.54
N GLN A 537 -24.87 29.85 -2.00
CA GLN A 537 -25.11 29.47 -3.39
C GLN A 537 -24.82 30.62 -4.36
N THR A 538 -25.21 31.87 -4.04
CA THR A 538 -24.84 33.05 -4.83
C THR A 538 -23.32 33.20 -4.95
N VAL A 539 -22.61 33.16 -3.82
CA VAL A 539 -21.15 33.29 -3.78
C VAL A 539 -20.48 32.17 -4.58
N SER A 540 -20.98 30.94 -4.47
CA SER A 540 -20.47 29.80 -5.21
C SER A 540 -20.68 29.95 -6.71
N ARG A 541 -21.87 30.39 -7.15
CA ARG A 541 -22.18 30.67 -8.55
C ARG A 541 -21.26 31.76 -9.12
N GLN A 542 -21.10 32.89 -8.42
CA GLN A 542 -20.18 33.97 -8.81
C GLN A 542 -18.74 33.46 -9.01
N ARG A 543 -18.20 32.68 -8.07
CA ARG A 543 -16.84 32.10 -8.16
C ARG A 543 -16.69 31.13 -9.34
N LEU A 544 -17.68 30.27 -9.53
CA LEU A 544 -17.64 29.24 -10.56
C LEU A 544 -17.75 29.83 -11.97
N ILE A 545 -18.52 30.90 -12.15
CA ILE A 545 -18.61 31.66 -13.39
C ILE A 545 -17.32 32.44 -13.66
N THR A 546 -16.80 33.17 -12.67
CA THR A 546 -15.59 34.00 -12.84
C THR A 546 -14.32 33.21 -13.11
N ASN A 547 -14.25 31.92 -12.75
CA ASN A 547 -13.13 31.04 -13.11
C ASN A 547 -12.94 30.85 -14.63
N GLY A 548 -13.98 31.06 -15.43
CA GLY A 548 -13.90 30.99 -16.90
C GLY A 548 -13.49 32.30 -17.57
N LEU A 549 -13.29 33.38 -16.81
CA LEU A 549 -13.05 34.73 -17.32
C LEU A 549 -11.57 35.12 -17.17
N ASN A 550 -11.13 36.12 -17.95
CA ASN A 550 -9.75 36.62 -17.89
C ASN A 550 -9.44 37.27 -16.52
N LYS A 551 -8.15 37.36 -16.17
CA LYS A 551 -7.70 37.82 -14.84
C LYS A 551 -8.25 39.20 -14.45
N ILE A 552 -8.28 40.15 -15.39
CA ILE A 552 -8.78 41.52 -15.16
C ILE A 552 -10.28 41.51 -14.87
N THR A 553 -11.05 40.75 -15.64
CA THR A 553 -12.51 40.63 -15.47
C THR A 553 -12.84 39.92 -14.15
N LYS A 554 -12.06 38.91 -13.78
CA LYS A 554 -12.21 38.22 -12.50
C LYS A 554 -12.02 39.15 -11.31
N GLU A 555 -11.02 40.04 -11.35
CA GLU A 555 -10.78 40.99 -10.27
C GLU A 555 -11.83 42.12 -10.23
N GLY A 556 -12.35 42.56 -11.38
CA GLY A 556 -13.42 43.57 -11.44
C GLY A 556 -14.80 43.08 -11.00
N LEU A 557 -15.05 41.77 -11.14
CA LEU A 557 -16.26 41.09 -10.67
C LEU A 557 -16.16 40.59 -9.23
N LYS A 558 -15.00 40.75 -8.60
CA LYS A 558 -14.80 40.40 -7.20
C LYS A 558 -15.67 41.32 -6.33
N ASP A 559 -16.35 40.73 -5.36
CA ASP A 559 -17.20 41.44 -4.38
C ASP A 559 -18.36 42.23 -5.04
N ALA A 560 -18.86 41.75 -6.19
CA ALA A 560 -20.06 42.31 -6.81
C ALA A 560 -21.29 41.99 -5.94
N PRO A 561 -22.06 43.00 -5.49
CA PRO A 561 -23.29 42.75 -4.75
C PRO A 561 -24.29 42.06 -5.68
N ARG A 562 -25.11 41.19 -5.10
CA ARG A 562 -26.25 40.61 -5.81
C ARG A 562 -27.49 41.47 -5.62
N ASP A 563 -28.28 41.60 -6.67
CA ASP A 563 -29.65 42.08 -6.63
C ASP A 563 -30.52 41.05 -7.36
N GLU A 564 -31.42 41.45 -8.25
CA GLU A 564 -32.11 40.54 -9.16
C GLU A 564 -31.14 39.77 -10.08
N TYR A 565 -29.97 40.35 -10.34
CA TYR A 565 -28.90 39.78 -11.13
C TYR A 565 -27.73 39.27 -10.27
N LEU A 566 -27.03 38.26 -10.78
CA LEU A 566 -25.96 37.55 -10.05
C LEU A 566 -24.78 38.46 -9.71
N PHE A 567 -24.47 39.44 -10.57
CA PHE A 567 -23.40 40.43 -10.37
C PHE A 567 -23.92 41.87 -10.26
N GLY A 568 -25.22 42.05 -10.03
CA GLY A 568 -25.86 43.36 -9.95
C GLY A 568 -26.34 43.91 -11.30
N GLU A 569 -27.33 44.80 -11.28
CA GLU A 569 -27.83 45.51 -12.47
C GLU A 569 -26.78 46.44 -13.08
N ASN A 570 -25.99 47.12 -12.25
CA ASN A 570 -25.00 48.11 -12.67
C ASN A 570 -23.65 47.50 -13.08
N LEU A 571 -23.66 46.26 -13.57
CA LEU A 571 -22.46 45.51 -13.94
C LEU A 571 -21.62 46.25 -15.01
N SER A 572 -22.30 46.77 -16.03
CA SER A 572 -21.68 47.48 -17.16
C SER A 572 -20.95 48.76 -16.72
N GLU A 573 -21.52 49.52 -15.79
CA GLU A 573 -20.90 50.74 -15.24
C GLU A 573 -19.72 50.39 -14.32
N ARG A 574 -19.89 49.40 -13.44
CA ARG A 574 -18.81 48.89 -12.58
C ARG A 574 -17.62 48.39 -13.38
N TRP A 575 -17.86 47.70 -14.49
CA TRP A 575 -16.80 47.21 -15.36
C TRP A 575 -16.06 48.35 -16.09
N LYS A 576 -16.77 49.38 -16.55
CA LYS A 576 -16.15 50.60 -17.12
C LYS A 576 -15.26 51.31 -16.08
N ASN A 577 -15.76 51.47 -14.87
CA ASN A 577 -15.03 52.09 -13.76
C ASN A 577 -13.77 51.29 -13.39
N TYR A 578 -13.88 49.96 -13.32
CA TYR A 578 -12.74 49.09 -13.04
C TYR A 578 -11.68 49.10 -14.15
N ARG A 579 -12.10 49.13 -15.43
CA ARG A 579 -11.18 49.25 -16.57
C ARG A 579 -10.44 50.58 -16.58
N ASN A 580 -11.11 51.66 -16.20
CA ASN A 580 -10.49 52.99 -16.06
C ASN A 580 -9.51 53.00 -14.88
N LEU A 581 -9.87 52.39 -13.75
CA LEU A 581 -8.98 52.25 -12.58
C LEU A 581 -7.71 51.45 -12.94
N GLY A 582 -7.83 50.40 -13.76
CA GLY A 582 -6.69 49.61 -14.24
C GLY A 582 -5.75 50.40 -15.16
N LYS A 583 -6.27 51.34 -15.96
CA LYS A 583 -5.45 52.28 -16.75
C LYS A 583 -4.71 53.25 -15.84
N SER A 584 -5.38 53.89 -14.89
CA SER A 584 -4.76 54.76 -13.90
C SER A 584 -3.72 54.02 -13.03
N ALA A 585 -3.98 52.76 -12.67
CA ALA A 585 -3.03 51.93 -11.93
C ALA A 585 -1.79 51.53 -12.77
N SER A 586 -1.94 51.41 -14.09
CA SER A 586 -0.81 51.18 -15.00
C SER A 586 0.08 52.41 -15.17
N GLU A 587 -0.49 53.61 -15.08
CA GLU A 587 0.22 54.89 -15.09
C GLU A 587 0.96 55.15 -13.76
N MET A 588 0.44 54.64 -12.64
CA MET A 588 1.08 54.72 -11.32
C MET A 588 2.23 53.71 -11.10
N LYS A 589 2.42 52.73 -11.99
CA LYS A 589 3.54 51.79 -11.88
C LYS A 589 4.85 52.50 -12.24
N ALA A 590 5.60 52.89 -11.21
CA ALA A 590 6.97 53.37 -11.36
C ALA A 590 7.83 52.37 -12.16
N TYR A 591 8.49 52.92 -13.17
CA TYR A 591 9.40 52.27 -14.11
C TYR A 591 10.51 51.51 -13.38
N GLN A 592 10.44 50.18 -13.34
CA GLN A 592 11.61 49.35 -13.04
C GLN A 592 12.09 48.68 -14.33
N GLN A 593 13.11 49.27 -14.95
CA GLN A 593 13.87 48.61 -16.00
C GLN A 593 14.58 47.38 -15.42
N ARG A 594 14.42 46.22 -16.06
CA ARG A 594 15.43 45.16 -16.02
C ARG A 594 16.09 45.08 -17.40
N PRO A 595 17.42 45.03 -17.50
CA PRO A 595 18.11 44.98 -18.78
C PRO A 595 17.83 43.67 -19.51
N ALA A 596 17.61 43.75 -20.82
CA ALA A 596 17.40 42.61 -21.69
C ALA A 596 18.71 41.80 -21.85
N PRO A 597 18.66 40.46 -21.90
CA PRO A 597 19.83 39.68 -22.30
C PRO A 597 20.13 39.92 -23.78
N ALA A 598 21.43 40.07 -24.09
CA ALA A 598 21.94 40.39 -25.41
C ALA A 598 21.52 39.35 -26.47
N ARG A 599 21.19 39.84 -27.68
CA ARG A 599 20.91 39.02 -28.86
C ARG A 599 22.15 38.20 -29.24
N THR A 600 22.10 36.88 -29.09
CA THR A 600 23.03 35.98 -29.77
C THR A 600 22.50 35.70 -31.17
N ILE A 601 23.26 36.12 -32.17
CA ILE A 601 23.01 35.88 -33.59
C ILE A 601 23.11 34.37 -33.84
N SER A 602 22.04 33.76 -34.32
CA SER A 602 22.01 32.35 -34.75
C SER A 602 22.74 32.18 -36.08
N LEU A 603 23.87 31.47 -36.06
CA LEU A 603 24.49 30.90 -37.26
C LEU A 603 23.68 29.67 -37.73
N PRO A 604 23.53 29.42 -39.05
CA PRO A 604 22.78 28.27 -39.54
C PRO A 604 23.66 27.01 -39.47
N GLN A 605 23.39 26.09 -38.53
CA GLN A 605 24.02 24.78 -38.53
C GLN A 605 23.27 23.79 -39.42
N ARG A 606 24.01 23.25 -40.40
CA ARG A 606 23.66 22.13 -41.27
C ARG A 606 23.39 20.85 -40.45
N PRO A 607 22.55 19.92 -40.95
CA PRO A 607 22.26 18.68 -40.25
C PRO A 607 23.46 17.72 -40.33
N GLY A 608 24.05 17.39 -39.18
CA GLY A 608 25.01 16.31 -39.04
C GLY A 608 24.29 14.96 -38.88
N ASN A 609 24.63 14.01 -39.74
CA ASN A 609 24.20 12.62 -39.66
C ASN A 609 24.75 11.96 -38.38
N PHE A 610 23.89 11.73 -37.39
CA PHE A 610 24.15 10.77 -36.32
C PHE A 610 22.92 9.86 -36.14
N ARG A 611 23.03 8.62 -36.64
CA ARG A 611 22.00 7.58 -36.49
C ARG A 611 22.15 6.90 -35.13
N GLY A 612 21.31 7.27 -34.17
CA GLY A 612 21.02 6.42 -33.01
C GLY A 612 19.94 5.37 -33.34
N PRO A 613 19.93 4.20 -32.66
CA PRO A 613 18.91 3.18 -32.90
C PRO A 613 17.52 3.68 -32.45
N PRO A 614 16.42 3.29 -33.13
CA PRO A 614 15.11 3.88 -32.91
C PRO A 614 14.59 3.57 -31.51
N GLN A 615 14.33 4.62 -30.72
CA GLN A 615 13.45 4.51 -29.56
C GLN A 615 12.02 4.24 -30.07
N ALA A 616 11.46 3.11 -29.66
CA ALA A 616 10.05 2.79 -29.90
C ALA A 616 9.17 3.86 -29.23
N SER A 617 8.37 4.54 -30.04
CA SER A 617 7.37 5.50 -29.57
C SER A 617 6.32 4.82 -28.68
N PRO A 618 5.79 5.49 -27.64
CA PRO A 618 4.61 5.00 -26.96
C PRO A 618 3.44 5.00 -27.95
N ARG A 619 2.85 3.82 -28.20
CA ARG A 619 1.60 3.71 -28.96
C ARG A 619 0.51 4.58 -28.31
N PRO A 620 -0.25 5.37 -29.09
CA PRO A 620 -1.45 6.01 -28.57
C PRO A 620 -2.48 4.93 -28.22
N GLN A 621 -3.03 4.99 -27.00
CA GLN A 621 -4.22 4.24 -26.64
C GLN A 621 -5.39 4.74 -27.51
N MET A 622 -5.85 3.91 -28.43
CA MET A 622 -7.13 4.11 -29.10
C MET A 622 -8.25 4.03 -28.07
N LYS A 623 -9.02 5.12 -27.94
CA LYS A 623 -10.33 5.10 -27.30
C LYS A 623 -11.29 4.27 -28.17
N PRO A 624 -12.11 3.37 -27.61
CA PRO A 624 -13.18 2.75 -28.37
C PRO A 624 -14.23 3.80 -28.75
N SER A 625 -14.48 3.92 -30.06
CA SER A 625 -15.57 4.70 -30.62
C SER A 625 -16.90 4.00 -30.37
N VAL A 626 -17.89 4.79 -29.99
CA VAL A 626 -19.28 4.40 -29.79
C VAL A 626 -19.93 4.17 -31.16
N GLY A 627 -20.18 2.90 -31.51
CA GLY A 627 -20.99 2.52 -32.67
C GLY A 627 -22.47 2.44 -32.31
N ARG A 628 -23.28 3.30 -32.93
CA ARG A 628 -24.75 3.29 -32.90
C ARG A 628 -25.31 1.99 -33.50
N GLN A 629 -26.44 1.58 -32.92
CA GLN A 629 -27.36 0.53 -33.34
C GLN A 629 -27.85 0.69 -34.78
N ASN A 630 -27.99 -0.41 -35.52
CA ASN A 630 -29.31 -0.91 -35.96
C ASN A 630 -29.26 -2.31 -36.60
N GLN A 631 -30.06 -3.20 -36.00
CA GLN A 631 -31.04 -4.09 -36.63
C GLN A 631 -30.56 -5.05 -37.75
N PHE A 632 -30.58 -6.37 -37.50
CA PHE A 632 -31.74 -7.27 -37.68
C PHE A 632 -31.40 -8.69 -37.17
N ASN A 633 -32.36 -9.28 -36.42
CA ASN A 633 -32.82 -10.69 -36.30
C ASN A 633 -31.84 -11.86 -36.61
N GLN A 634 -31.84 -13.02 -35.93
CA GLN A 634 -32.83 -13.71 -35.10
C GLN A 634 -32.19 -14.98 -34.47
N GLN A 635 -32.83 -15.53 -33.44
CA GLN A 635 -32.74 -16.92 -32.93
C GLN A 635 -31.48 -17.36 -32.17
N TYR A 636 -31.56 -17.41 -30.83
CA TYR A 636 -31.77 -18.64 -30.05
C TYR A 636 -31.72 -18.29 -28.55
N ARG A 637 -32.81 -18.56 -27.83
CA ARG A 637 -32.95 -18.40 -26.36
C ARG A 637 -32.79 -19.76 -25.70
N PRO A 638 -32.06 -19.90 -24.58
CA PRO A 638 -32.33 -20.93 -23.59
C PRO A 638 -33.21 -20.35 -22.48
N GLN A 639 -34.39 -20.95 -22.27
CA GLN A 639 -35.27 -20.67 -21.14
C GLN A 639 -34.77 -21.35 -19.86
N SER A 640 -34.85 -20.61 -18.77
CA SER A 640 -34.74 -21.06 -17.38
C SER A 640 -35.93 -21.96 -16.99
N PHE A 641 -35.67 -23.16 -16.48
CA PHE A 641 -36.69 -24.02 -15.88
C PHE A 641 -36.76 -23.83 -14.36
N ASN A 642 -37.94 -23.41 -13.90
CA ASN A 642 -38.39 -23.44 -12.52
C ASN A 642 -38.69 -24.89 -12.10
N PHE A 643 -38.23 -25.28 -10.92
CA PHE A 643 -38.66 -26.51 -10.24
C PHE A 643 -40.01 -26.28 -9.54
N LYS A 644 -41.04 -27.06 -9.93
CA LYS A 644 -42.08 -27.52 -9.00
C LYS A 644 -42.86 -28.71 -9.60
N GLN A 645 -43.01 -29.72 -8.73
CA GLN A 645 -43.97 -30.83 -8.75
C GLN A 645 -43.66 -32.04 -9.66
N GLY A 646 -43.52 -33.20 -9.01
CA GLY A 646 -43.35 -34.51 -9.63
C GLY A 646 -44.69 -35.20 -9.98
N PRO A 647 -44.68 -36.27 -10.78
CA PRO A 647 -45.89 -37.01 -11.16
C PRO A 647 -45.84 -38.49 -10.66
N PRO A 648 -46.79 -39.38 -10.98
CA PRO A 648 -47.85 -39.81 -10.06
C PRO A 648 -47.76 -41.30 -9.70
N ARG A 649 -48.33 -41.70 -8.55
CA ARG A 649 -48.59 -43.11 -8.21
C ARG A 649 -50.01 -43.51 -8.62
N ARG A 650 -50.13 -44.50 -9.51
CA ARG A 650 -51.36 -45.29 -9.70
C ARG A 650 -51.42 -46.38 -8.62
N GLY A 651 -52.60 -46.58 -8.05
CA GLY A 651 -52.84 -47.52 -6.95
C GLY A 651 -53.13 -48.96 -7.39
N ASN A 652 -53.09 -49.86 -6.41
CA ASN A 652 -54.03 -50.97 -6.27
C ASN A 652 -54.05 -51.46 -4.81
N HIS A 653 -55.18 -51.17 -4.16
CA HIS A 653 -56.05 -52.09 -3.40
C HIS A 653 -55.51 -53.28 -2.57
N PHE A 654 -56.10 -53.33 -1.36
CA PHE A 654 -56.58 -54.46 -0.54
C PHE A 654 -55.69 -55.07 0.57
N ASN A 655 -56.29 -55.02 1.77
CA ASN A 655 -56.28 -56.01 2.88
C ASN A 655 -54.98 -56.19 3.67
N ARG A 656 -54.98 -56.52 4.97
CA ARG A 656 -55.91 -56.51 6.11
C ARG A 656 -55.04 -57.06 7.27
N THR A 657 -55.24 -56.55 8.49
CA THR A 657 -55.04 -57.26 9.78
C THR A 657 -53.66 -57.70 10.30
N ARG A 658 -53.47 -57.40 11.60
CA ARG A 658 -52.83 -58.19 12.69
C ARG A 658 -51.32 -58.37 12.59
N GLN A 659 -50.54 -58.54 13.65
CA GLN A 659 -50.63 -58.50 15.12
C GLN A 659 -49.15 -58.58 15.57
N ARG A 660 -48.84 -58.08 16.78
CA ARG A 660 -47.84 -58.59 17.76
C ARG A 660 -46.48 -59.09 17.21
N TYR A 661 -45.34 -58.61 17.68
CA TYR A 661 -44.88 -58.57 19.07
C TYR A 661 -43.78 -57.52 19.20
#